data_AF-A0AAV6N6V5-F1
#
_entry.id   AF-A0AAV6N6V5-F1
#
_cell.length_a   1.000
_cell.length_b   1.000
_cell.length_c   1.000
_cell.angle_alpha   90.00
_cell.angle_beta   90.00
_cell.angle_gamma   90.00
#
_symmetry.space_group_name_H-M   'P 1'
#
loop_
_entity.id
_entity.type
_entity.pdbx_description
1 polymer ?
#
loop_
_entity_poly.entity_id
_entity_poly.type
_entity_poly.pdbx_seq_one_letter_code
_entity_poly.pdbx_strand_id
1 'polypeptide(L)'
;MAMATWNQTPFDCFIILLLLVAFSNAQSDVLTQGQELTPGSWLISATGALSLGFYSPSLLNNSHIAIWYEGDPKNPVWIANPNFAFPRDFGMPCLTIDSNGSLKIVPKQRNGHAYSFYLYEAEEPMNSSAILLDNGNFILGVLNPDGSIKQQLWQSFDHPTDTLLPGMKIGINHKTGSTWSITSQRGDYSVLSGSFTLTMNPNNTNQLLILHRGAIFWTSGNWRDGRFEFSEELSSINNQEFAFRRFSNENETFFNYSTSNLNNGVIEIQPRLRLVNDGKLVGSNWDLKVECPYFENELFEVAKGVSGDGCVGKKQHKVPECRNPPKRFSTTQRFGNMKRNSLRYSDSENLTIYDCEKICVSSCGCIAFSSTNEEGTGCETWNVGAMFVPGKGSKRIIWSIQETEGKVPAGKKRVWLEVTIGVIVPTTLLLLCFIFYLKSKTQIHKAIRKLRRKDSEHQNVLQEMGAKSKSSNILKTKNKQRRDIKNSELQFFTFENVVSATNNFADNCRLGEGGFGPVYKLSKLSSFYIVDKTYSTYKHCSGYISPEFVMGGTFSIKSDVYSFGVLLLEIITAQKNYHNYDVGRPINLIGHAWELWMEGRGEELIDSTLYNSDQKQKALRCIHVSLLCVQQMPADRPTMLDVHSMILNDTTQLPLPKQPPFFITQNAKLEGMIDGTEIKSESTTEIRSSNNMSVSIMVAR
;
A
#
# COMPACT_ATOMS: atom_id res chain seq x y z
N MET A 1 18.38 48.00 55.75
CA MET A 1 17.73 46.68 55.59
C MET A 1 18.56 45.88 54.56
N ALA A 2 18.47 44.55 54.52
CA ALA A 2 19.40 43.67 53.76
C ALA A 2 19.57 44.07 52.28
N MET A 3 20.76 44.02 51.65
CA MET A 3 21.72 42.92 51.44
C MET A 3 21.15 41.72 50.64
N ALA A 4 21.57 41.58 49.39
CA ALA A 4 21.86 40.30 48.71
C ALA A 4 22.43 40.54 47.28
N THR A 5 23.76 40.69 47.15
CA THR A 5 24.44 40.61 45.85
C THR A 5 24.58 39.14 45.43
N TRP A 6 23.97 38.73 44.32
CA TRP A 6 24.09 37.37 43.80
C TRP A 6 25.44 37.14 43.12
N ASN A 7 26.44 36.70 43.90
CA ASN A 7 27.60 36.02 43.35
C ASN A 7 27.17 34.63 42.85
N GLN A 8 26.85 34.50 41.56
CA GLN A 8 26.86 33.18 40.91
C GLN A 8 28.30 32.70 40.84
N THR A 9 28.58 31.50 41.36
CA THR A 9 29.96 31.01 41.44
C THR A 9 30.36 30.30 40.14
N PRO A 10 31.67 30.24 39.81
CA PRO A 10 32.14 29.39 38.71
C PRO A 10 31.82 27.90 38.91
N PHE A 11 31.55 27.49 40.15
CA PHE A 11 31.32 26.10 40.56
C PHE A 11 29.99 25.55 40.01
N ASP A 12 28.94 26.37 40.00
CA ASP A 12 27.62 25.99 39.49
C ASP A 12 27.67 25.74 37.97
N CYS A 13 28.41 26.58 37.23
CA CYS A 13 28.69 26.35 35.81
C CYS A 13 29.53 25.09 35.57
N PHE A 14 30.48 24.77 36.46
CA PHE A 14 31.31 23.58 36.34
C PHE A 14 30.51 22.29 36.59
N ILE A 15 29.56 22.30 37.54
CA ILE A 15 28.64 21.18 37.78
C ILE A 15 27.65 21.02 36.61
N ILE A 16 27.12 22.12 36.05
CA ILE A 16 26.27 22.06 34.85
C ILE A 16 27.05 21.51 33.65
N LEU A 17 28.33 21.89 33.48
CA LEU A 17 29.18 21.36 32.41
C LEU A 17 29.46 19.86 32.60
N LEU A 18 29.76 19.42 33.83
CA LEU A 18 29.92 18.00 34.17
C LEU A 18 28.62 17.20 33.95
N LEU A 19 27.45 17.76 34.27
CA LEU A 19 26.15 17.12 34.01
C LEU A 19 25.82 17.04 32.52
N LEU A 20 26.21 18.04 31.71
CA LEU A 20 26.07 17.98 30.25
C LEU A 20 26.98 16.91 29.63
N VAL A 21 28.23 16.78 30.12
CA VAL A 21 29.14 15.68 29.73
C VAL A 21 28.63 14.31 30.22
N ALA A 22 27.93 14.24 31.36
CA ALA A 22 27.36 13.00 31.88
C ALA A 22 26.12 12.49 31.11
N PHE A 23 25.54 13.29 30.20
CA PHE A 23 24.41 12.89 29.36
C PHE A 23 24.71 12.84 27.85
N SER A 24 25.94 13.18 27.42
CA SER A 24 26.44 12.80 26.11
C SER A 24 26.87 11.32 26.09
N ASN A 25 25.89 10.40 26.13
CA ASN A 25 26.10 9.04 25.66
C ASN A 25 26.36 9.09 24.15
N ALA A 26 27.61 9.30 23.76
CA ALA A 26 28.05 9.15 22.37
C ALA A 26 27.81 7.69 21.96
N GLN A 27 26.78 7.47 21.14
CA GLN A 27 26.33 6.13 20.81
C GLN A 27 27.31 5.50 19.82
N SER A 28 27.93 4.40 20.26
CA SER A 28 29.06 3.78 19.57
C SER A 28 28.60 2.82 18.47
N ASP A 29 29.35 2.75 17.38
CA ASP A 29 29.33 1.67 16.38
C ASP A 29 30.15 0.46 16.84
N VAL A 30 31.10 0.66 17.76
CA VAL A 30 31.99 -0.37 18.32
C VAL A 30 31.53 -0.84 19.71
N LEU A 31 31.52 -2.17 19.89
CA LEU A 31 31.51 -2.88 21.17
C LEU A 31 32.93 -3.36 21.48
N THR A 32 33.50 -2.91 22.60
CA THR A 32 34.87 -3.25 23.02
C THR A 32 34.93 -4.46 23.96
N GLN A 33 36.10 -5.06 24.13
CA GLN A 33 36.30 -6.20 25.03
C GLN A 33 35.93 -5.85 26.49
N GLY A 34 35.12 -6.69 27.14
CA GLY A 34 34.59 -6.45 28.48
C GLY A 34 33.44 -5.45 28.57
N GLN A 35 33.07 -4.78 27.48
CA GLN A 35 31.88 -3.91 27.43
C GLN A 35 30.61 -4.77 27.36
N GLU A 36 29.53 -4.29 27.97
CA GLU A 36 28.23 -4.96 27.96
C GLU A 36 27.16 -4.10 27.27
N LEU A 37 26.54 -4.66 26.23
CA LEU A 37 25.30 -4.14 25.67
C LEU A 37 24.11 -4.77 26.40
N THR A 38 23.10 -3.99 26.78
CA THR A 38 21.95 -4.46 27.58
C THR A 38 20.60 -3.98 26.99
N PRO A 39 19.45 -4.62 27.29
CA PRO A 39 18.13 -4.16 26.85
C PRO A 39 17.88 -2.70 27.21
N GLY A 40 17.54 -1.88 26.21
CA GLY A 40 17.46 -0.41 26.32
C GLY A 40 18.72 0.34 25.89
N SER A 41 19.77 -0.37 25.47
CA SER A 41 20.94 0.17 24.77
C SER A 41 21.17 -0.57 23.44
N TRP A 42 21.74 0.13 22.47
CA TRP A 42 22.07 -0.40 21.14
C TRP A 42 23.35 0.24 20.61
N LEU A 43 24.06 -0.46 19.73
CA LEU A 43 25.06 0.16 18.85
C LEU A 43 24.32 0.86 17.70
N ILE A 44 24.92 1.89 17.11
CA ILE A 44 24.43 2.56 15.91
C ILE A 44 25.56 2.65 14.88
N SER A 45 25.28 2.45 13.59
CA SER A 45 26.29 2.54 12.53
C SER A 45 26.77 3.99 12.35
N ALA A 46 27.95 4.18 11.78
CA ALA A 46 28.62 5.49 11.70
C ALA A 46 27.80 6.60 11.00
N THR A 47 26.91 6.26 10.05
CA THR A 47 25.99 7.22 9.42
C THR A 47 24.64 7.38 10.13
N GLY A 48 24.37 6.62 11.19
CA GLY A 48 23.07 6.59 11.87
C GLY A 48 21.98 5.79 11.14
N ALA A 49 22.33 4.97 10.15
CA ALA A 49 21.35 4.29 9.28
C ALA A 49 20.79 2.99 9.88
N LEU A 50 21.62 2.24 10.61
CA LEU A 50 21.29 0.93 11.18
C LEU A 50 21.71 0.86 12.65
N SER A 51 20.96 0.10 13.44
CA SER A 51 21.23 -0.12 14.87
C SER A 51 21.23 -1.61 15.22
N LEU A 52 22.04 -1.99 16.22
CA LEU A 52 22.12 -3.35 16.75
C LEU A 52 21.85 -3.36 18.25
N GLY A 53 20.89 -4.18 18.69
CA GLY A 53 20.58 -4.32 20.11
C GLY A 53 19.57 -5.41 20.40
N PHE A 54 18.96 -5.36 21.59
CA PHE A 54 17.94 -6.33 21.99
C PHE A 54 16.55 -5.97 21.45
N TYR A 55 15.96 -6.92 20.72
CA TYR A 55 14.65 -6.89 20.10
C TYR A 55 13.74 -7.97 20.70
N SER A 56 12.43 -7.68 20.80
CA SER A 56 11.39 -8.62 21.21
C SER A 56 10.16 -8.47 20.31
N PRO A 57 9.82 -9.46 19.46
CA PRO A 57 8.72 -9.32 18.50
C PRO A 57 7.32 -9.47 19.13
N SER A 58 7.20 -10.26 20.20
CA SER A 58 5.92 -10.64 20.79
C SER A 58 5.84 -10.34 22.30
N LEU A 59 4.61 -10.31 22.82
CA LEU A 59 4.31 -10.09 24.25
C LEU A 59 4.86 -11.18 25.19
N LEU A 60 5.50 -12.23 24.64
CA LEU A 60 6.19 -13.28 25.39
C LEU A 60 7.55 -12.80 25.95
N ASN A 61 8.09 -11.68 25.45
CA ASN A 61 9.29 -10.99 25.99
C ASN A 61 10.61 -11.77 25.84
N ASN A 62 10.66 -12.69 24.89
CA ASN A 62 11.92 -13.31 24.46
C ASN A 62 12.81 -12.23 23.84
N SER A 63 14.02 -12.08 24.38
CA SER A 63 14.99 -11.06 23.94
C SER A 63 16.01 -11.68 23.00
N HIS A 64 16.10 -11.13 21.78
CA HIS A 64 17.04 -11.55 20.75
C HIS A 64 17.94 -10.38 20.37
N ILE A 65 19.21 -10.64 20.03
CA ILE A 65 20.04 -9.63 19.36
C ILE A 65 19.60 -9.56 17.90
N ALA A 66 19.36 -8.34 17.43
CA ALA A 66 18.93 -8.06 16.07
C ALA A 66 19.57 -6.78 15.53
N ILE A 67 19.57 -6.65 14.20
CA ILE A 67 19.92 -5.41 13.49
C ILE A 67 18.66 -4.88 12.80
N TRP A 68 18.42 -3.58 12.84
CA TRP A 68 17.28 -2.92 12.18
C TRP A 68 17.69 -1.58 11.58
N TYR A 69 16.94 -1.10 10.58
CA TYR A 69 17.07 0.28 10.08
C TYR A 69 16.49 1.26 11.09
N GLU A 70 17.13 2.41 11.27
CA GLU A 70 16.55 3.45 12.11
C GLU A 70 15.21 3.95 11.55
N GLY A 71 14.28 4.23 12.46
CA GLY A 71 12.86 4.45 12.15
C GLY A 71 12.02 3.18 11.91
N ASP A 72 12.60 2.01 11.60
CA ASP A 72 11.88 0.73 11.45
C ASP A 72 12.37 -0.41 12.38
N PRO A 73 12.41 -0.18 13.73
CA PRO A 73 12.85 -1.19 14.70
C PRO A 73 11.89 -2.38 14.85
N LYS A 74 10.78 -2.43 14.10
CA LYS A 74 9.81 -3.54 14.14
C LYS A 74 10.17 -4.66 13.17
N ASN A 75 10.93 -4.36 12.12
CA ASN A 75 11.24 -5.28 11.01
C ASN A 75 12.76 -5.56 10.92
N PRO A 76 13.37 -6.23 11.92
CA PRO A 76 14.80 -6.48 11.95
C PRO A 76 15.28 -7.17 10.67
N VAL A 77 16.40 -6.71 10.14
CA VAL A 77 17.04 -7.21 8.91
C VAL A 77 18.05 -8.32 9.17
N TRP A 78 18.36 -8.59 10.44
CA TRP A 78 19.14 -9.74 10.89
C TRP A 78 18.79 -10.07 12.35
N ILE A 79 18.86 -11.36 12.72
CA ILE A 79 18.60 -11.85 14.09
C ILE A 79 19.66 -12.90 14.45
N ALA A 80 20.36 -12.69 15.56
CA ALA A 80 21.53 -13.48 15.96
C ALA A 80 21.19 -14.86 16.55
N ASN A 81 20.13 -14.91 17.36
CA ASN A 81 19.76 -16.07 18.17
C ASN A 81 18.30 -16.50 17.95
N PRO A 82 17.86 -16.80 16.71
CA PRO A 82 16.46 -17.12 16.41
C PRO A 82 15.96 -18.37 17.15
N ASN A 83 16.78 -19.43 17.20
CA ASN A 83 16.43 -20.70 17.83
C ASN A 83 16.73 -20.75 19.35
N PHE A 84 17.22 -19.66 19.96
CA PHE A 84 17.58 -19.60 21.37
C PHE A 84 17.06 -18.32 22.03
N ALA A 85 15.85 -18.37 22.58
CA ALA A 85 15.28 -17.29 23.37
C ALA A 85 15.81 -17.32 24.82
N PHE A 86 16.20 -16.16 25.35
CA PHE A 86 16.42 -15.99 26.80
C PHE A 86 15.10 -15.69 27.51
N PRO A 87 14.59 -16.56 28.40
CA PRO A 87 13.39 -16.30 29.18
C PRO A 87 13.69 -15.32 30.32
N ARG A 88 12.74 -14.42 30.65
CA ARG A 88 12.94 -13.36 31.67
C ARG A 88 13.39 -13.88 33.04
N ASP A 89 13.00 -15.10 33.40
CA ASP A 89 13.25 -15.72 34.71
C ASP A 89 14.75 -16.00 34.97
N PHE A 90 15.59 -16.03 33.93
CA PHE A 90 17.03 -16.23 34.06
C PHE A 90 17.83 -14.93 34.33
N GLY A 91 17.17 -13.76 34.23
CA GLY A 91 17.78 -12.44 34.40
C GLY A 91 17.80 -11.62 33.10
N MET A 92 18.30 -10.38 33.19
CA MET A 92 18.47 -9.53 32.00
C MET A 92 19.64 -10.05 31.16
N PRO A 93 19.47 -10.35 29.85
CA PRO A 93 20.60 -10.71 29.01
C PRO A 93 21.52 -9.49 28.77
N CYS A 94 22.80 -9.75 28.54
CA CYS A 94 23.73 -8.78 27.95
C CYS A 94 24.53 -9.46 26.84
N LEU A 95 24.85 -8.69 25.79
CA LEU A 95 25.79 -9.08 24.74
C LEU A 95 27.15 -8.49 25.11
N THR A 96 28.20 -9.32 25.11
CA THR A 96 29.55 -8.91 25.51
C THR A 96 30.61 -9.71 24.75
N ILE A 97 31.84 -9.21 24.79
CA ILE A 97 33.05 -9.90 24.33
C ILE A 97 33.88 -10.19 25.58
N ASP A 98 34.12 -11.47 25.87
CA ASP A 98 34.83 -11.85 27.11
C ASP A 98 36.36 -11.66 27.04
N SER A 99 37.05 -11.97 28.14
CA SER A 99 38.51 -11.87 28.28
C SER A 99 39.31 -12.70 27.28
N ASN A 100 38.68 -13.66 26.60
CA ASN A 100 39.32 -14.50 25.59
C ASN A 100 39.04 -13.99 24.17
N GLY A 101 38.09 -13.06 24.02
CA GLY A 101 37.64 -12.55 22.72
C GLY A 101 36.40 -13.26 22.18
N SER A 102 35.71 -14.06 22.99
CA SER A 102 34.48 -14.74 22.58
C SER A 102 33.29 -13.80 22.64
N LEU A 103 32.59 -13.62 21.52
CA LEU A 103 31.38 -12.81 21.41
C LEU A 103 30.17 -13.65 21.83
N LYS A 104 29.51 -13.28 22.92
CA LYS A 104 28.44 -14.08 23.51
C LYS A 104 27.36 -13.27 24.23
N ILE A 105 26.18 -13.86 24.30
CA ILE A 105 25.04 -13.37 25.08
C ILE A 105 25.00 -14.15 26.39
N VAL A 106 24.96 -13.46 27.54
CA VAL A 106 24.92 -14.06 28.88
C VAL A 106 23.83 -13.43 29.75
N PRO A 107 23.21 -14.18 30.68
CA PRO A 107 22.23 -13.63 31.61
C PRO A 107 22.92 -12.98 32.81
N LYS A 108 22.57 -11.73 33.12
CA LYS A 108 22.92 -11.09 34.40
C LYS A 108 22.16 -11.77 35.54
N GLN A 109 22.81 -12.76 36.11
CA GLN A 109 22.27 -13.65 37.12
C GLN A 109 21.94 -12.97 38.43
N ARG A 110 20.92 -13.50 39.11
CA ARG A 110 20.79 -13.41 40.58
C ARG A 110 21.17 -14.69 41.32
N ASN A 111 21.22 -15.86 40.67
CA ASN A 111 21.56 -17.14 41.30
C ASN A 111 22.04 -18.24 40.29
N GLY A 112 23.25 -18.76 40.51
CA GLY A 112 23.64 -20.14 40.21
C GLY A 112 24.04 -20.51 38.77
N HIS A 113 23.07 -20.62 37.86
CA HIS A 113 23.22 -21.35 36.59
C HIS A 113 23.15 -20.43 35.35
N ALA A 114 24.31 -19.96 34.87
CA ALA A 114 24.42 -19.05 33.74
C ALA A 114 24.57 -19.76 32.38
N TYR A 115 23.44 -19.99 31.68
CA TYR A 115 23.46 -20.44 30.28
C TYR A 115 23.99 -19.33 29.37
N SER A 116 25.13 -19.56 28.70
CA SER A 116 25.72 -18.62 27.75
C SER A 116 25.45 -19.05 26.31
N PHE A 117 25.11 -18.12 25.42
CA PHE A 117 24.95 -18.35 23.99
C PHE A 117 26.08 -17.67 23.21
N TYR A 118 26.96 -18.46 22.59
CA TYR A 118 28.09 -17.96 21.82
C TYR A 118 27.67 -17.67 20.37
N LEU A 119 28.02 -16.47 19.89
CA LEU A 119 28.00 -16.12 18.47
C LEU A 119 29.35 -16.45 17.82
N TYR A 120 30.43 -16.28 18.59
CA TYR A 120 31.78 -16.73 18.27
C TYR A 120 32.47 -17.15 19.56
N GLU A 121 33.15 -18.29 19.55
CA GLU A 121 33.97 -18.80 20.66
C GLU A 121 35.44 -18.79 20.21
N ALA A 122 36.32 -18.15 20.98
CA ALA A 122 37.71 -17.94 20.60
C ALA A 122 38.60 -19.10 21.05
N GLU A 123 39.34 -19.72 20.12
CA GLU A 123 40.25 -20.83 20.41
C GLU A 123 41.48 -20.40 21.25
N GLU A 124 41.96 -19.16 21.04
CA GLU A 124 43.05 -18.54 21.81
C GLU A 124 42.63 -17.14 22.30
N PRO A 125 43.16 -16.65 23.44
CA PRO A 125 42.84 -15.31 23.94
C PRO A 125 43.29 -14.18 23.00
N MET A 126 42.33 -13.44 22.43
CA MET A 126 42.59 -12.29 21.56
C MET A 126 42.00 -10.99 22.13
N ASN A 127 42.66 -9.86 21.84
CA ASN A 127 42.07 -8.53 22.01
C ASN A 127 41.20 -8.21 20.79
N SER A 128 39.90 -8.49 20.91
CA SER A 128 38.92 -8.31 19.85
C SER A 128 37.83 -7.31 20.24
N SER A 129 37.41 -6.51 19.27
CA SER A 129 36.21 -5.66 19.35
C SER A 129 35.26 -6.03 18.23
N ALA A 130 33.98 -5.69 18.35
CA ALA A 130 33.00 -5.84 17.29
C ALA A 130 32.48 -4.48 16.81
N ILE A 131 32.24 -4.32 15.50
CA ILE A 131 31.84 -3.06 14.87
C ILE A 131 30.62 -3.26 13.97
N LEU A 132 29.66 -2.33 14.02
CA LEU A 132 28.48 -2.30 13.15
C LEU A 132 28.70 -1.35 11.97
N LEU A 133 28.88 -1.90 10.76
CA LEU A 133 29.08 -1.11 9.54
C LEU A 133 27.75 -0.62 8.94
N ASP A 134 27.80 0.46 8.16
CA ASP A 134 26.62 1.10 7.54
C ASP A 134 25.91 0.27 6.47
N ASN A 135 26.47 -0.87 6.06
CA ASN A 135 25.76 -1.86 5.24
C ASN A 135 24.97 -2.89 6.08
N GLY A 136 25.06 -2.84 7.41
CA GLY A 136 24.41 -3.77 8.33
C GLY A 136 25.26 -5.00 8.67
N ASN A 137 26.53 -5.05 8.24
CA ASN A 137 27.43 -6.12 8.63
C ASN A 137 28.01 -5.82 10.02
N PHE A 138 27.78 -6.73 10.97
CA PHE A 138 28.34 -6.67 12.30
C PHE A 138 29.53 -7.62 12.37
N ILE A 139 30.74 -7.08 12.52
CA ILE A 139 32.00 -7.81 12.37
C ILE A 139 32.73 -7.85 13.70
N LEU A 140 33.11 -9.04 14.16
CA LEU A 140 34.07 -9.24 15.25
C LEU A 140 35.47 -9.36 14.66
N GLY A 141 36.43 -8.64 15.23
CA GLY A 141 37.82 -8.71 14.78
C GLY A 141 38.82 -8.05 15.72
N VAL A 142 40.09 -8.18 15.38
CA VAL A 142 41.14 -7.31 15.92
C VAL A 142 41.06 -6.00 15.16
N LEU A 143 40.83 -4.88 15.86
CA LEU A 143 40.83 -3.54 15.27
C LEU A 143 42.23 -2.89 15.40
N ASN A 144 42.56 -2.03 14.45
CA ASN A 144 43.67 -1.10 14.54
C ASN A 144 43.30 0.12 15.41
N PRO A 145 44.27 0.93 15.86
CA PRO A 145 44.00 2.15 16.66
C PRO A 145 43.17 3.23 15.95
N ASP A 146 42.99 3.12 14.63
CA ASP A 146 42.14 3.99 13.80
C ASP A 146 40.71 3.43 13.59
N GLY A 147 40.37 2.32 14.23
CA GLY A 147 39.09 1.61 14.08
C GLY A 147 39.02 0.66 12.89
N SER A 148 40.01 0.64 11.99
CA SER A 148 39.99 -0.25 10.83
C SER A 148 40.19 -1.72 11.22
N ILE A 149 39.55 -2.64 10.50
CA ILE A 149 39.61 -4.08 10.79
C ILE A 149 40.97 -4.63 10.34
N LYS A 150 41.82 -5.00 11.30
CA LYS A 150 43.14 -5.61 11.06
C LYS A 150 43.02 -7.10 10.72
N GLN A 151 42.13 -7.80 11.42
CA GLN A 151 41.84 -9.21 11.24
C GLN A 151 40.37 -9.45 11.58
N GLN A 152 39.59 -9.89 10.58
CA GLN A 152 38.24 -10.38 10.80
C GLN A 152 38.28 -11.78 11.42
N LEU A 153 37.45 -12.01 12.43
CA LEU A 153 37.28 -13.31 13.10
C LEU A 153 35.89 -13.90 12.78
N TRP A 154 34.85 -13.06 12.77
CA TRP A 154 33.46 -13.45 12.51
C TRP A 154 32.66 -12.27 11.94
N GLN A 155 31.59 -12.54 11.17
CA GLN A 155 30.69 -11.49 10.65
C GLN A 155 29.23 -11.95 10.52
N SER A 156 28.26 -11.05 10.74
CA SER A 156 26.84 -11.36 10.59
C SER A 156 26.44 -11.74 9.17
N PHE A 157 27.14 -11.22 8.15
CA PHE A 157 26.87 -11.52 6.73
C PHE A 157 27.13 -12.97 6.32
N ASP A 158 27.92 -13.74 7.09
CA ASP A 158 28.09 -15.19 6.87
C ASP A 158 26.96 -16.02 7.52
N HIS A 159 26.10 -15.38 8.34
CA HIS A 159 24.97 -16.00 9.04
C HIS A 159 23.63 -15.31 8.69
N PRO A 160 23.20 -15.32 7.42
CA PRO A 160 21.94 -14.70 6.98
C PRO A 160 20.69 -15.29 7.65
N THR A 161 19.65 -14.47 7.84
CA THR A 161 18.32 -14.88 8.31
C THR A 161 17.32 -15.00 7.15
N ASP A 162 16.21 -14.27 7.20
CA ASP A 162 15.15 -14.14 6.19
C ASP A 162 15.41 -13.04 5.17
N THR A 163 16.43 -12.20 5.41
CA THR A 163 16.64 -10.93 4.74
C THR A 163 18.05 -10.85 4.14
N LEU A 164 18.15 -10.31 2.93
CA LEU A 164 19.38 -10.04 2.20
C LEU A 164 19.55 -8.52 2.05
N LEU A 165 20.67 -7.99 2.52
CA LEU A 165 21.08 -6.59 2.42
C LEU A 165 22.09 -6.39 1.26
N PRO A 166 22.36 -5.14 0.81
CA PRO A 166 23.33 -4.89 -0.25
C PRO A 166 24.71 -5.40 0.13
N GLY A 167 25.37 -6.10 -0.79
CA GLY A 167 26.67 -6.74 -0.56
C GLY A 167 26.62 -8.09 0.16
N MET A 168 25.51 -8.50 0.80
CA MET A 168 25.35 -9.89 1.28
C MET A 168 25.34 -10.89 0.12
N LYS A 169 25.73 -12.13 0.40
CA LYS A 169 25.92 -13.20 -0.60
C LYS A 169 24.78 -14.22 -0.58
N ILE A 170 24.41 -14.74 -1.75
CA ILE A 170 23.67 -16.00 -1.92
C ILE A 170 24.50 -16.89 -2.83
N GLY A 171 25.03 -18.02 -2.35
CA GLY A 171 26.05 -18.76 -3.09
C GLY A 171 26.77 -19.84 -2.30
N ILE A 172 27.98 -20.17 -2.75
CA ILE A 172 28.82 -21.25 -2.24
C ILE A 172 30.21 -20.71 -1.91
N ASN A 173 30.71 -21.01 -0.72
CA ASN A 173 32.09 -20.82 -0.30
C ASN A 173 32.87 -22.12 -0.59
N HIS A 174 33.76 -22.09 -1.58
CA HIS A 174 34.49 -23.28 -2.03
C HIS A 174 35.60 -23.70 -1.06
N LYS A 175 36.02 -22.82 -0.13
CA LYS A 175 37.00 -23.16 0.91
C LYS A 175 36.39 -24.00 2.04
N THR A 176 35.16 -23.69 2.44
CA THR A 176 34.49 -24.33 3.59
C THR A 176 33.42 -25.34 3.19
N GLY A 177 32.98 -25.33 1.92
CA GLY A 177 31.81 -26.07 1.44
C GLY A 177 30.47 -25.47 1.89
N SER A 178 30.48 -24.35 2.62
CA SER A 178 29.28 -23.71 3.16
C SER A 178 28.49 -22.97 2.07
N THR A 179 27.17 -22.90 2.22
CA THR A 179 26.28 -22.14 1.34
C THR A 179 25.69 -20.92 2.05
N TRP A 180 25.80 -19.74 1.46
CA TRP A 180 25.03 -18.57 1.89
C TRP A 180 23.62 -18.63 1.28
N SER A 181 22.59 -18.61 2.12
CA SER A 181 21.17 -18.71 1.73
C SER A 181 20.27 -18.08 2.79
N ILE A 182 19.28 -17.28 2.38
CA ILE A 182 18.25 -16.76 3.32
C ILE A 182 17.11 -17.79 3.49
N THR A 183 16.59 -17.92 4.70
CA THR A 183 15.45 -18.80 5.05
C THR A 183 14.37 -17.97 5.73
N SER A 184 13.12 -18.12 5.28
CA SER A 184 12.00 -17.31 5.76
C SER A 184 11.81 -17.42 7.28
N GLN A 185 11.18 -16.42 7.88
CA GLN A 185 10.50 -16.59 9.16
C GLN A 185 9.35 -17.61 9.03
N ARG A 186 8.89 -18.18 10.14
CA ARG A 186 7.80 -19.18 10.15
C ARG A 186 6.40 -18.59 10.14
N GLY A 187 6.26 -17.39 10.69
CA GLY A 187 5.03 -16.60 10.75
C GLY A 187 5.38 -15.13 10.92
N ASP A 188 4.41 -14.23 10.76
CA ASP A 188 4.64 -12.79 10.61
C ASP A 188 5.34 -12.11 11.82
N TYR A 189 5.34 -12.75 12.99
CA TYR A 189 6.02 -12.27 14.20
C TYR A 189 6.89 -13.34 14.87
N SER A 190 7.31 -14.38 14.15
CA SER A 190 8.04 -15.52 14.72
C SER A 190 9.49 -15.57 14.22
N VAL A 191 10.44 -15.44 15.15
CA VAL A 191 11.90 -15.49 14.87
C VAL A 191 12.39 -16.84 14.34
N LEU A 192 11.59 -17.90 14.49
CA LEU A 192 11.97 -19.26 14.10
C LEU A 192 11.98 -19.41 12.58
N SER A 193 12.93 -20.20 12.06
CA SER A 193 12.99 -20.54 10.64
C SER A 193 11.71 -21.24 10.15
N GLY A 194 11.22 -20.81 9.01
CA GLY A 194 10.04 -21.33 8.31
C GLY A 194 10.37 -22.44 7.31
N SER A 195 9.50 -22.59 6.30
CA SER A 195 9.57 -23.67 5.32
C SER A 195 10.24 -23.31 3.99
N PHE A 196 10.61 -22.03 3.77
CA PHE A 196 11.17 -21.54 2.51
C PHE A 196 12.62 -21.08 2.63
N THR A 197 13.46 -21.44 1.65
CA THR A 197 14.88 -21.03 1.57
C THR A 197 15.24 -20.57 0.16
N LEU A 198 15.80 -19.36 0.00
CA LEU A 198 16.38 -18.86 -1.25
C LEU A 198 17.87 -19.20 -1.27
N THR A 199 18.31 -19.93 -2.28
CA THR A 199 19.69 -20.40 -2.42
C THR A 199 20.14 -20.45 -3.89
N MET A 200 21.44 -20.61 -4.11
CA MET A 200 22.00 -20.91 -5.43
C MET A 200 21.80 -22.40 -5.76
N ASN A 201 21.49 -22.73 -7.02
CA ASN A 201 21.45 -24.12 -7.47
C ASN A 201 22.89 -24.71 -7.47
N PRO A 202 23.20 -25.73 -6.65
CA PRO A 202 24.55 -26.30 -6.61
C PRO A 202 24.94 -27.00 -7.92
N ASN A 203 23.97 -27.49 -8.69
CA ASN A 203 24.19 -28.14 -9.99
C ASN A 203 24.28 -27.14 -11.16
N ASN A 204 23.92 -25.86 -10.93
CA ASN A 204 23.97 -24.80 -11.95
C ASN A 204 24.13 -23.44 -11.25
N THR A 205 25.37 -23.04 -10.96
CA THR A 205 25.66 -21.80 -10.20
C THR A 205 25.30 -20.50 -10.94
N ASN A 206 24.65 -20.58 -12.11
CA ASN A 206 24.01 -19.46 -12.80
C ASN A 206 22.52 -19.31 -12.44
N GLN A 207 22.00 -20.02 -11.45
CA GLN A 207 20.57 -20.09 -11.17
C GLN A 207 20.28 -19.95 -9.66
N LEU A 208 19.28 -19.15 -9.31
CA LEU A 208 18.69 -19.09 -7.98
C LEU A 208 17.44 -19.98 -7.90
N LEU A 209 17.21 -20.54 -6.72
CA LEU A 209 16.07 -21.39 -6.38
C LEU A 209 15.44 -20.89 -5.08
N ILE A 210 14.12 -20.83 -5.01
CA ILE A 210 13.42 -20.91 -3.72
C ILE A 210 12.99 -22.37 -3.55
N LEU A 211 13.37 -22.94 -2.41
CA LEU A 211 13.01 -24.29 -1.99
C LEU A 211 11.89 -24.21 -0.95
N HIS A 212 10.83 -24.99 -1.11
CA HIS A 212 9.84 -25.25 -0.07
C HIS A 212 10.07 -26.65 0.53
N ARG A 213 10.43 -26.71 1.81
CA ARG A 213 10.82 -27.94 2.54
C ARG A 213 11.84 -28.78 1.76
N GLY A 214 12.89 -28.13 1.26
CA GLY A 214 13.99 -28.74 0.50
C GLY A 214 13.67 -29.10 -0.97
N ALA A 215 12.41 -29.01 -1.40
CA ALA A 215 12.04 -29.25 -2.80
C ALA A 215 11.86 -27.93 -3.56
N ILE A 216 12.29 -27.87 -4.82
CA ILE A 216 12.18 -26.64 -5.63
C ILE A 216 10.72 -26.18 -5.74
N PHE A 217 10.51 -24.89 -5.51
CA PHE A 217 9.22 -24.18 -5.53
C PHE A 217 9.21 -23.09 -6.61
N TRP A 218 10.29 -22.31 -6.70
CA TRP A 218 10.52 -21.31 -7.73
C TRP A 218 11.97 -21.35 -8.22
N THR A 219 12.23 -20.88 -9.43
CA THR A 219 13.57 -20.61 -9.94
C THR A 219 13.63 -19.36 -10.80
N SER A 220 14.74 -18.64 -10.71
CA SER A 220 15.09 -17.52 -11.60
C SER A 220 15.31 -17.93 -13.05
N GLY A 221 15.44 -19.23 -13.34
CA GLY A 221 16.05 -19.74 -14.56
C GLY A 221 17.52 -19.30 -14.67
N ASN A 222 18.10 -19.33 -15.86
CA ASN A 222 19.52 -19.05 -16.05
C ASN A 222 19.87 -17.56 -16.03
N TRP A 223 20.96 -17.21 -15.35
CA TRP A 223 21.62 -15.92 -15.44
C TRP A 223 22.41 -15.79 -16.74
N ARG A 224 22.09 -14.78 -17.55
CA ARG A 224 22.80 -14.43 -18.80
C ARG A 224 22.78 -12.91 -18.97
N ASP A 225 23.91 -12.33 -19.39
CA ASP A 225 24.01 -10.94 -19.84
C ASP A 225 23.37 -9.90 -18.88
N GLY A 226 23.53 -10.10 -17.57
CA GLY A 226 22.97 -9.23 -16.52
C GLY A 226 21.53 -9.53 -16.10
N ARG A 227 20.94 -10.63 -16.59
CA ARG A 227 19.52 -10.94 -16.40
C ARG A 227 19.24 -12.38 -15.98
N PHE A 228 18.11 -12.59 -15.31
CA PHE A 228 17.53 -13.90 -15.02
C PHE A 228 16.41 -14.24 -16.01
N GLU A 229 16.43 -15.46 -16.56
CA GLU A 229 15.49 -15.99 -17.57
C GLU A 229 14.00 -15.90 -17.16
N PHE A 230 13.67 -15.94 -15.87
CA PHE A 230 12.30 -15.86 -15.34
C PHE A 230 12.09 -14.74 -14.29
N SER A 231 12.97 -13.73 -14.24
CA SER A 231 12.71 -12.51 -13.46
C SER A 231 13.53 -11.32 -13.97
N GLU A 232 12.92 -10.55 -14.87
CA GLU A 232 13.52 -9.31 -15.35
C GLU A 232 13.54 -8.21 -14.27
N GLU A 233 12.68 -8.30 -13.25
CA GLU A 233 12.64 -7.39 -12.09
C GLU A 233 13.94 -7.45 -11.27
N LEU A 234 14.54 -8.64 -11.14
CA LEU A 234 15.82 -8.87 -10.46
C LEU A 234 17.03 -8.55 -11.37
N SER A 235 16.82 -8.12 -12.60
CA SER A 235 17.86 -8.03 -13.64
C SER A 235 18.43 -6.62 -13.79
N SER A 236 19.75 -6.50 -13.90
CA SER A 236 20.52 -5.24 -13.74
C SER A 236 20.42 -4.25 -14.90
N ILE A 237 19.43 -4.40 -15.79
CA ILE A 237 19.28 -3.61 -17.03
C ILE A 237 17.95 -2.83 -17.04
N ASN A 238 16.92 -3.31 -16.34
CA ASN A 238 15.61 -2.65 -16.30
C ASN A 238 15.42 -1.80 -15.02
N ASN A 239 16.16 -2.09 -13.95
CA ASN A 239 16.08 -1.39 -12.66
C ASN A 239 17.33 -0.52 -12.44
N GLN A 240 17.15 0.79 -12.25
CA GLN A 240 18.28 1.70 -11.97
C GLN A 240 18.68 1.72 -10.49
N GLU A 241 17.76 1.39 -9.57
CA GLU A 241 18.00 1.48 -8.12
C GLU A 241 18.68 0.24 -7.55
N PHE A 242 18.38 -0.95 -8.06
CA PHE A 242 18.88 -2.23 -7.58
C PHE A 242 19.47 -3.09 -8.71
N ALA A 243 20.75 -3.45 -8.61
CA ALA A 243 21.45 -4.26 -9.61
C ALA A 243 22.05 -5.53 -9.00
N PHE A 244 21.51 -6.69 -9.37
CA PHE A 244 22.15 -7.99 -9.09
C PHE A 244 23.43 -8.17 -9.90
N ARG A 245 24.39 -8.90 -9.33
CA ARG A 245 25.63 -9.31 -9.98
C ARG A 245 25.95 -10.75 -9.57
N ARG A 246 26.55 -11.50 -10.50
CA ARG A 246 27.12 -12.83 -10.24
C ARG A 246 28.64 -12.71 -10.17
N PHE A 247 29.24 -13.25 -9.12
CA PHE A 247 30.69 -13.38 -8.94
C PHE A 247 31.08 -14.86 -8.86
N SER A 248 32.26 -15.21 -9.36
CA SER A 248 32.76 -16.59 -9.38
C SER A 248 34.29 -16.59 -9.53
N ASN A 249 34.99 -17.20 -8.58
CA ASN A 249 36.43 -17.47 -8.62
C ASN A 249 36.73 -18.82 -7.94
N GLU A 250 38.00 -19.15 -7.74
CA GLU A 250 38.47 -20.39 -7.09
C GLU A 250 38.00 -20.55 -5.64
N ASN A 251 37.72 -19.44 -4.94
CA ASN A 251 37.41 -19.42 -3.52
C ASN A 251 35.90 -19.42 -3.23
N GLU A 252 35.10 -18.82 -4.11
CA GLU A 252 33.66 -18.61 -3.90
C GLU A 252 32.90 -18.37 -5.19
N THR A 253 31.59 -18.61 -5.17
CA THR A 253 30.69 -18.27 -6.27
C THR A 253 29.32 -17.89 -5.73
N PHE A 254 28.89 -16.65 -5.97
CA PHE A 254 27.70 -16.07 -5.35
C PHE A 254 27.00 -15.06 -6.25
N PHE A 255 25.72 -14.83 -5.97
CA PHE A 255 25.00 -13.63 -6.34
C PHE A 255 25.01 -12.65 -5.17
N ASN A 256 25.14 -11.36 -5.46
CA ASN A 256 24.79 -10.28 -4.54
C ASN A 256 24.04 -9.18 -5.32
N TYR A 257 23.56 -8.16 -4.62
CA TYR A 257 23.07 -6.94 -5.26
C TYR A 257 23.73 -5.69 -4.66
N SER A 258 23.78 -4.64 -5.47
CA SER A 258 24.24 -3.30 -5.12
C SER A 258 23.14 -2.29 -5.44
N THR A 259 23.01 -1.24 -4.62
CA THR A 259 22.15 -0.09 -4.94
C THR A 259 22.94 1.01 -5.65
N SER A 260 22.27 1.75 -6.54
CA SER A 260 22.88 2.87 -7.27
C SER A 260 22.71 4.19 -6.52
N ASN A 261 23.81 4.71 -5.97
CA ASN A 261 23.98 6.10 -5.50
C ASN A 261 22.83 6.74 -4.70
N LEU A 262 23.04 6.91 -3.39
CA LEU A 262 22.33 7.84 -2.51
C LEU A 262 22.66 9.33 -2.82
N ASN A 263 22.63 9.71 -4.10
CA ASN A 263 22.93 11.05 -4.60
C ASN A 263 21.81 12.05 -4.30
N ASN A 264 21.60 12.35 -3.01
CA ASN A 264 21.07 13.62 -2.47
C ASN A 264 21.02 13.66 -0.93
N GLY A 265 21.65 12.72 -0.22
CA GLY A 265 21.81 12.79 1.25
C GLY A 265 20.54 12.52 2.07
N VAL A 266 19.45 12.07 1.45
CA VAL A 266 18.24 11.61 2.14
C VAL A 266 18.31 10.10 2.36
N ILE A 267 18.18 9.66 3.62
CA ILE A 267 18.19 8.24 4.01
C ILE A 267 16.77 7.65 3.84
N GLU A 268 16.20 7.79 2.63
CA GLU A 268 14.81 7.38 2.34
C GLU A 268 14.68 5.94 1.83
N ILE A 269 15.75 5.37 1.25
CA ILE A 269 15.76 3.98 0.78
C ILE A 269 16.36 3.12 1.89
N GLN A 270 15.58 2.16 2.38
CA GLN A 270 16.00 1.09 3.31
C GLN A 270 16.12 -0.24 2.53
N PRO A 271 17.21 -0.45 1.75
CA PRO A 271 17.27 -1.51 0.74
C PRO A 271 17.43 -2.91 1.35
N ARG A 272 16.34 -3.69 1.39
CA ARG A 272 16.32 -5.09 1.82
C ARG A 272 15.50 -5.94 0.86
N LEU A 273 15.93 -7.17 0.60
CA LEU A 273 15.13 -8.23 0.01
C LEU A 273 14.80 -9.27 1.09
N ARG A 274 13.52 -9.57 1.33
CA ARG A 274 13.08 -10.53 2.36
C ARG A 274 12.31 -11.69 1.74
N LEU A 275 12.64 -12.91 2.14
CA LEU A 275 11.87 -14.11 1.85
C LEU A 275 10.81 -14.30 2.95
N VAL A 276 9.54 -14.11 2.62
CA VAL A 276 8.43 -14.17 3.59
C VAL A 276 7.84 -15.59 3.73
N ASN A 277 7.04 -15.80 4.76
CA ASN A 277 6.60 -17.13 5.24
C ASN A 277 5.61 -17.87 4.30
N ASP A 278 5.07 -17.18 3.28
CA ASP A 278 4.25 -17.73 2.20
C ASP A 278 5.07 -18.06 0.93
N GLY A 279 6.38 -17.81 0.95
CA GLY A 279 7.33 -18.16 -0.11
C GLY A 279 7.62 -17.06 -1.12
N LYS A 280 7.05 -15.86 -0.95
CA LYS A 280 7.35 -14.71 -1.81
C LYS A 280 8.70 -14.09 -1.46
N LEU A 281 9.39 -13.53 -2.46
CA LEU A 281 10.54 -12.66 -2.26
C LEU A 281 10.09 -11.21 -2.50
N VAL A 282 10.20 -10.36 -1.49
CA VAL A 282 9.74 -8.96 -1.52
C VAL A 282 10.89 -8.00 -1.28
N GLY A 283 10.89 -6.82 -1.91
CA GLY A 283 11.92 -5.80 -1.71
C GLY A 283 11.34 -4.47 -1.21
N SER A 284 12.07 -3.76 -0.34
CA SER A 284 11.73 -2.38 0.01
C SER A 284 11.71 -1.52 -1.26
N ASN A 285 10.57 -0.87 -1.53
CA ASN A 285 10.33 0.00 -2.69
C ASN A 285 10.54 -0.70 -4.07
N TRP A 286 10.54 -2.04 -4.12
CA TRP A 286 10.76 -2.83 -5.33
C TRP A 286 9.50 -3.61 -5.71
N ASP A 287 8.89 -3.29 -6.85
CA ASP A 287 7.80 -4.08 -7.44
C ASP A 287 8.34 -5.42 -7.97
N LEU A 288 8.48 -6.40 -7.08
CA LEU A 288 9.12 -7.68 -7.33
C LEU A 288 8.11 -8.82 -7.45
N LYS A 289 7.98 -9.38 -8.65
CA LYS A 289 6.96 -10.41 -8.98
C LYS A 289 7.42 -11.85 -8.70
N VAL A 290 8.22 -12.06 -7.66
CA VAL A 290 8.67 -13.40 -7.24
C VAL A 290 7.67 -13.94 -6.22
N GLU A 291 6.51 -14.35 -6.72
CA GLU A 291 5.46 -15.04 -5.98
C GLU A 291 4.92 -16.24 -6.78
N CYS A 292 4.40 -17.24 -6.06
CA CYS A 292 3.94 -18.49 -6.66
C CYS A 292 2.58 -18.92 -6.08
N PRO A 293 1.46 -18.29 -6.51
CA PRO A 293 0.13 -18.54 -5.96
C PRO A 293 -0.35 -19.97 -6.21
N TYR A 294 -0.87 -20.64 -5.17
CA TYR A 294 -1.22 -22.07 -5.22
C TYR A 294 -2.19 -22.39 -6.38
N PHE A 295 -3.27 -21.62 -6.52
CA PHE A 295 -4.32 -21.88 -7.51
C PHE A 295 -3.99 -21.44 -8.95
N GLU A 296 -2.95 -20.62 -9.14
CA GLU A 296 -2.56 -20.13 -10.47
C GLU A 296 -1.45 -21.00 -11.10
N ASN A 297 -0.58 -21.59 -10.27
CA ASN A 297 0.55 -22.41 -10.70
C ASN A 297 0.18 -23.75 -11.36
N GLU A 298 -1.01 -24.29 -11.13
CA GLU A 298 -1.40 -25.61 -11.65
C GLU A 298 -1.90 -25.60 -13.11
N LEU A 299 -1.79 -24.46 -13.81
CA LEU A 299 -2.12 -24.35 -15.23
C LEU A 299 -1.05 -24.89 -16.18
N PHE A 300 0.18 -25.03 -15.70
CA PHE A 300 1.33 -25.11 -16.58
C PHE A 300 1.63 -26.52 -17.09
N GLU A 301 0.80 -26.99 -18.04
CA GLU A 301 1.21 -27.95 -19.08
C GLU A 301 2.22 -27.32 -20.09
N VAL A 302 3.12 -26.47 -19.61
CA VAL A 302 4.35 -26.15 -20.34
C VAL A 302 5.22 -27.40 -20.30
N ALA A 303 5.70 -27.85 -21.46
CA ALA A 303 6.42 -29.12 -21.63
C ALA A 303 7.72 -29.29 -20.80
N LYS A 304 8.11 -28.29 -20.00
CA LYS A 304 9.25 -28.26 -19.08
C LYS A 304 8.88 -28.24 -17.59
N GLY A 305 7.61 -28.02 -17.21
CA GLY A 305 7.17 -27.99 -15.80
C GLY A 305 7.52 -26.73 -15.00
N VAL A 306 7.75 -25.59 -15.67
CA VAL A 306 8.02 -24.28 -15.05
C VAL A 306 7.13 -23.22 -15.72
N SER A 307 6.60 -22.25 -14.97
CA SER A 307 5.85 -21.10 -15.50
C SER A 307 6.77 -20.07 -16.17
N GLY A 308 6.21 -19.04 -16.81
CA GLY A 308 6.99 -17.91 -17.34
C GLY A 308 7.68 -17.11 -16.23
N ASP A 309 7.05 -17.07 -15.07
CA ASP A 309 7.46 -16.33 -13.87
C ASP A 309 8.30 -17.21 -12.91
N GLY A 310 8.75 -18.39 -13.37
CA GLY A 310 9.73 -19.24 -12.68
C GLY A 310 9.17 -20.26 -11.68
N CYS A 311 7.87 -20.31 -11.44
CA CYS A 311 7.25 -21.25 -10.49
C CYS A 311 7.29 -22.70 -11.02
N VAL A 312 7.66 -23.65 -10.16
CA VAL A 312 7.94 -25.05 -10.53
C VAL A 312 6.74 -25.95 -10.24
N GLY A 313 5.99 -26.28 -11.30
CA GLY A 313 4.78 -27.11 -11.23
C GLY A 313 5.10 -28.58 -11.01
N LYS A 314 4.67 -29.15 -9.87
CA LYS A 314 4.88 -30.58 -9.55
C LYS A 314 3.79 -31.45 -10.17
N LYS A 315 4.15 -32.24 -11.21
CA LYS A 315 3.32 -33.32 -11.79
C LYS A 315 2.72 -34.33 -10.80
N GLN A 316 3.18 -34.35 -9.54
CA GLN A 316 2.76 -35.28 -8.49
C GLN A 316 1.65 -34.75 -7.59
N HIS A 317 1.41 -33.44 -7.51
CA HIS A 317 0.30 -32.89 -6.73
C HIS A 317 -0.89 -32.70 -7.65
N LYS A 318 -1.67 -33.78 -7.82
CA LYS A 318 -2.93 -33.75 -8.53
C LYS A 318 -3.98 -33.19 -7.57
N VAL A 319 -4.34 -31.91 -7.71
CA VAL A 319 -5.40 -31.30 -6.90
C VAL A 319 -6.71 -32.11 -7.03
N PRO A 320 -7.47 -32.28 -5.92
CA PRO A 320 -8.70 -33.06 -5.94
C PRO A 320 -9.71 -32.57 -6.99
N GLU A 321 -10.53 -33.47 -7.54
CA GLU A 321 -11.46 -33.15 -8.63
C GLU A 321 -12.46 -32.03 -8.27
N CYS A 322 -12.85 -31.93 -7.00
CA CYS A 322 -13.68 -30.86 -6.43
C CYS A 322 -13.02 -29.45 -6.44
N ARG A 323 -11.72 -29.38 -6.73
CA ARG A 323 -10.89 -28.15 -6.82
C ARG A 323 -10.32 -27.94 -8.23
N ASN A 324 -10.77 -28.72 -9.21
CA ASN A 324 -10.38 -28.66 -10.62
C ASN A 324 -11.47 -27.91 -11.43
N PRO A 325 -11.15 -26.92 -12.29
CA PRO A 325 -9.83 -26.35 -12.55
C PRO A 325 -9.37 -25.39 -11.43
N PRO A 326 -8.08 -25.41 -11.04
CA PRO A 326 -7.54 -24.55 -9.98
C PRO A 326 -7.81 -23.04 -10.17
N LYS A 327 -7.79 -22.54 -11.42
CA LYS A 327 -8.23 -21.17 -11.80
C LYS A 327 -9.60 -20.74 -11.27
N ARG A 328 -10.49 -21.69 -10.96
CA ARG A 328 -11.83 -21.42 -10.43
C ARG A 328 -11.82 -21.13 -8.92
N PHE A 329 -10.65 -21.08 -8.29
CA PHE A 329 -10.54 -20.83 -6.86
C PHE A 329 -9.51 -19.74 -6.56
N SER A 330 -9.78 -18.97 -5.51
CA SER A 330 -8.83 -17.99 -4.97
C SER A 330 -8.96 -17.92 -3.46
N THR A 331 -7.85 -17.61 -2.79
CA THR A 331 -7.82 -17.49 -1.33
C THR A 331 -7.92 -16.03 -0.92
N THR A 332 -8.76 -15.74 0.08
CA THR A 332 -9.09 -14.36 0.48
C THR A 332 -9.01 -14.19 2.00
N GLN A 333 -8.25 -13.18 2.43
CA GLN A 333 -8.04 -12.85 3.83
C GLN A 333 -9.27 -12.14 4.44
N ARG A 334 -9.61 -12.46 5.69
CA ARG A 334 -10.70 -11.82 6.46
C ARG A 334 -10.34 -11.75 7.94
N PHE A 335 -10.48 -10.58 8.58
CA PHE A 335 -10.16 -10.41 10.01
C PHE A 335 -11.29 -10.89 10.93
N GLY A 336 -11.03 -11.93 11.73
CA GLY A 336 -12.03 -12.49 12.63
C GLY A 336 -11.77 -13.93 13.08
N ASN A 337 -12.85 -14.67 13.31
CA ASN A 337 -12.82 -16.06 13.77
C ASN A 337 -13.83 -16.91 13.00
N MET A 338 -13.74 -18.23 13.16
CA MET A 338 -14.70 -19.20 12.60
C MET A 338 -15.47 -19.90 13.74
N LYS A 339 -16.75 -20.17 13.53
CA LYS A 339 -17.62 -20.99 14.39
C LYS A 339 -17.75 -22.42 13.85
N ARG A 340 -18.02 -23.36 14.76
CA ARG A 340 -17.84 -24.82 14.67
C ARG A 340 -16.39 -25.27 14.90
N ASN A 341 -16.23 -26.54 15.28
CA ASN A 341 -14.94 -27.16 15.56
C ASN A 341 -14.00 -27.05 14.34
N SER A 342 -12.76 -26.62 14.58
CA SER A 342 -11.66 -26.74 13.63
C SER A 342 -11.05 -28.15 13.68
N LEU A 343 -10.35 -28.52 12.62
CA LEU A 343 -9.32 -29.56 12.66
C LEU A 343 -7.95 -28.88 12.85
N ARG A 344 -7.27 -29.21 13.95
CA ARG A 344 -5.89 -28.81 14.27
C ARG A 344 -4.94 -29.95 13.90
N TYR A 345 -3.75 -29.61 13.40
CA TYR A 345 -2.75 -30.59 12.97
C TYR A 345 -1.67 -30.78 14.04
N SER A 346 -1.17 -32.01 14.18
CA SER A 346 -0.26 -32.37 15.29
C SER A 346 1.08 -31.64 15.22
N ASP A 347 1.66 -31.51 14.02
CA ASP A 347 2.97 -30.88 13.80
C ASP A 347 2.88 -29.34 13.63
N SER A 348 1.76 -28.75 14.07
CA SER A 348 1.33 -27.40 13.66
C SER A 348 2.36 -26.29 13.94
N GLU A 349 3.11 -26.34 15.04
CA GLU A 349 4.13 -25.34 15.37
C GLU A 349 5.28 -25.23 14.34
N ASN A 350 5.45 -26.24 13.48
CA ASN A 350 6.46 -26.28 12.41
C ASN A 350 5.89 -25.95 11.02
N LEU A 351 4.61 -25.55 10.90
CA LEU A 351 3.95 -25.21 9.64
C LEU A 351 3.89 -23.68 9.43
N THR A 352 4.07 -23.24 8.18
CA THR A 352 3.78 -21.84 7.79
C THR A 352 2.36 -21.71 7.23
N ILE A 353 1.93 -20.48 6.94
CA ILE A 353 0.60 -20.24 6.37
C ILE A 353 0.41 -20.92 5.00
N TYR A 354 1.46 -21.05 4.19
CA TYR A 354 1.42 -21.76 2.91
C TYR A 354 1.29 -23.29 3.06
N ASP A 355 1.94 -23.88 4.07
CA ASP A 355 1.69 -25.29 4.41
C ASP A 355 0.21 -25.48 4.79
N CYS A 356 -0.36 -24.54 5.55
CA CYS A 356 -1.75 -24.58 5.97
C CYS A 356 -2.73 -24.38 4.80
N GLU A 357 -2.41 -23.50 3.84
CA GLU A 357 -3.13 -23.38 2.58
C GLU A 357 -3.14 -24.72 1.84
N LYS A 358 -1.95 -25.27 1.56
CA LYS A 358 -1.78 -26.54 0.88
C LYS A 358 -2.57 -27.69 1.52
N ILE A 359 -2.54 -27.78 2.86
CA ILE A 359 -3.32 -28.75 3.63
C ILE A 359 -4.82 -28.55 3.37
N CYS A 360 -5.33 -27.32 3.42
CA CYS A 360 -6.72 -27.01 3.14
C CYS A 360 -7.11 -27.32 1.67
N VAL A 361 -6.31 -26.90 0.68
CA VAL A 361 -6.59 -27.14 -0.75
C VAL A 361 -6.60 -28.64 -1.09
N SER A 362 -5.80 -29.46 -0.39
CA SER A 362 -5.82 -30.92 -0.54
C SER A 362 -7.11 -31.60 -0.07
N SER A 363 -8.00 -30.88 0.62
CA SER A 363 -9.27 -31.41 1.15
C SER A 363 -10.48 -30.72 0.52
N CYS A 364 -11.31 -31.50 -0.18
CA CYS A 364 -12.61 -31.03 -0.70
C CYS A 364 -13.54 -30.45 0.38
N GLY A 365 -13.39 -30.91 1.63
CA GLY A 365 -14.19 -30.42 2.74
C GLY A 365 -13.76 -29.04 3.24
N CYS A 366 -12.50 -28.65 3.08
CA CYS A 366 -11.95 -27.45 3.70
C CYS A 366 -12.35 -26.18 2.95
N ILE A 367 -12.87 -25.19 3.68
CA ILE A 367 -13.32 -23.89 3.14
C ILE A 367 -12.50 -22.71 3.68
N ALA A 368 -11.80 -22.88 4.79
CA ALA A 368 -10.97 -21.85 5.40
C ALA A 368 -9.85 -22.43 6.26
N PHE A 369 -8.77 -21.67 6.42
CA PHE A 369 -7.60 -22.02 7.24
C PHE A 369 -7.03 -20.78 7.93
N SER A 370 -6.21 -21.00 8.96
CA SER A 370 -5.55 -19.94 9.74
C SER A 370 -4.37 -20.51 10.51
N SER A 371 -3.35 -19.68 10.74
CA SER A 371 -2.38 -19.88 11.82
C SER A 371 -3.11 -20.08 13.16
N THR A 372 -2.55 -20.89 14.06
CA THR A 372 -3.15 -21.18 15.37
C THR A 372 -2.69 -20.21 16.45
N ASN A 373 -1.45 -19.72 16.33
CA ASN A 373 -0.78 -18.86 17.30
C ASN A 373 -0.78 -17.40 16.82
N GLU A 374 -0.68 -16.44 17.75
CA GLU A 374 -0.64 -15.00 17.42
C GLU A 374 0.61 -14.60 16.61
N GLU A 375 1.69 -15.38 16.67
CA GLU A 375 2.93 -15.13 15.92
C GLU A 375 2.86 -15.53 14.43
N GLY A 376 1.70 -15.97 13.95
CA GLY A 376 1.50 -16.46 12.58
C GLY A 376 1.87 -17.94 12.37
N THR A 377 2.34 -18.63 13.41
CA THR A 377 2.66 -20.08 13.38
C THR A 377 1.44 -20.95 13.74
N GLY A 378 1.53 -22.25 13.50
CA GLY A 378 0.40 -23.17 13.68
C GLY A 378 -0.42 -23.37 12.41
N CYS A 379 -1.31 -24.35 12.43
CA CYS A 379 -2.32 -24.53 11.37
C CYS A 379 -3.59 -25.13 11.97
N GLU A 380 -4.72 -24.45 11.75
CA GLU A 380 -6.04 -25.05 11.90
C GLU A 380 -6.95 -24.73 10.72
N THR A 381 -7.84 -25.68 10.41
CA THR A 381 -8.69 -25.68 9.20
C THR A 381 -10.15 -25.89 9.55
N TRP A 382 -11.05 -25.39 8.70
CA TRP A 382 -12.50 -25.50 8.87
C TRP A 382 -13.16 -26.07 7.62
N ASN A 383 -14.08 -27.01 7.84
CA ASN A 383 -14.82 -27.68 6.80
C ASN A 383 -16.18 -27.01 6.50
N VAL A 384 -16.82 -27.42 5.39
CA VAL A 384 -18.14 -26.95 4.93
C VAL A 384 -19.14 -26.76 6.07
N GLY A 385 -19.77 -25.58 6.10
CA GLY A 385 -20.78 -25.21 7.10
C GLY A 385 -20.20 -24.58 8.38
N ALA A 386 -18.88 -24.53 8.56
CA ALA A 386 -18.28 -23.59 9.50
C ALA A 386 -18.60 -22.14 9.08
N MET A 387 -18.79 -21.24 10.05
CA MET A 387 -19.30 -19.88 9.80
C MET A 387 -18.31 -18.82 10.24
N PHE A 388 -17.94 -17.92 9.32
CA PHE A 388 -17.09 -16.77 9.64
C PHE A 388 -17.81 -15.77 10.55
N VAL A 389 -17.06 -15.19 11.49
CA VAL A 389 -17.51 -14.16 12.43
C VAL A 389 -16.51 -12.99 12.36
N PRO A 390 -16.91 -11.81 11.86
CA PRO A 390 -16.01 -10.65 11.80
C PRO A 390 -15.63 -10.20 13.22
N GLY A 391 -14.33 -10.08 13.47
CA GLY A 391 -13.81 -9.69 14.78
C GLY A 391 -13.50 -8.19 14.83
N LYS A 392 -14.33 -7.39 15.50
CA LYS A 392 -14.05 -5.97 15.72
C LYS A 392 -12.74 -5.81 16.49
N GLY A 393 -11.68 -5.35 15.82
CA GLY A 393 -10.34 -5.21 16.38
C GLY A 393 -9.55 -6.53 16.53
N SER A 394 -9.99 -7.63 15.92
CA SER A 394 -9.21 -8.88 15.95
C SER A 394 -8.04 -8.81 14.97
N LYS A 395 -6.83 -9.12 15.46
CA LYS A 395 -5.63 -9.29 14.61
C LYS A 395 -5.64 -10.58 13.80
N ARG A 396 -6.54 -11.54 14.09
CA ARG A 396 -6.52 -12.87 13.48
C ARG A 396 -7.00 -12.82 12.03
N ILE A 397 -6.15 -13.29 11.11
CA ILE A 397 -6.48 -13.45 9.70
C ILE A 397 -7.02 -14.87 9.47
N ILE A 398 -8.27 -14.96 9.00
CA ILE A 398 -8.83 -16.18 8.43
C ILE A 398 -8.66 -16.11 6.91
N TRP A 399 -8.01 -17.12 6.33
CA TRP A 399 -7.92 -17.28 4.89
C TRP A 399 -9.07 -18.17 4.43
N SER A 400 -9.90 -17.67 3.52
CA SER A 400 -11.08 -18.38 3.00
C SER A 400 -10.95 -18.65 1.51
N ILE A 401 -11.12 -19.92 1.11
CA ILE A 401 -11.08 -20.34 -0.28
C ILE A 401 -12.45 -20.07 -0.91
N GLN A 402 -12.49 -19.11 -1.83
CA GLN A 402 -13.68 -18.78 -2.60
C GLN A 402 -13.62 -19.46 -3.97
N GLU A 403 -14.79 -19.75 -4.54
CA GLU A 403 -14.91 -20.14 -5.94
C GLU A 403 -15.13 -18.87 -6.79
N THR A 404 -14.31 -18.66 -7.81
CA THR A 404 -14.43 -17.52 -8.72
C THR A 404 -15.48 -17.84 -9.80
N GLU A 405 -16.41 -16.91 -10.05
CA GLU A 405 -17.36 -17.00 -11.17
C GLU A 405 -16.62 -16.81 -12.50
N GLY A 406 -15.96 -17.87 -12.96
CA GLY A 406 -15.14 -17.86 -14.17
C GLY A 406 -15.96 -17.53 -15.42
N LYS A 407 -15.69 -16.37 -16.02
CA LYS A 407 -16.11 -16.05 -17.40
C LYS A 407 -15.43 -17.02 -18.37
N VAL A 408 -16.10 -18.14 -18.64
CA VAL A 408 -15.68 -19.10 -19.68
C VAL A 408 -15.49 -18.35 -21.00
N PRO A 409 -14.33 -18.50 -21.69
CA PRO A 409 -14.12 -17.87 -22.99
C PRO A 409 -15.23 -18.27 -23.97
N ALA A 410 -15.96 -17.29 -24.51
CA ALA A 410 -17.18 -17.52 -25.28
C ALA A 410 -16.89 -18.16 -26.66
N GLY A 411 -16.71 -19.48 -26.68
CA GLY A 411 -16.24 -20.25 -27.82
C GLY A 411 -17.10 -20.09 -29.08
N LYS A 412 -16.58 -19.36 -30.06
CA LYS A 412 -16.96 -19.27 -31.49
C LYS A 412 -18.41 -18.88 -31.85
N LYS A 413 -19.39 -18.94 -30.95
CA LYS A 413 -20.80 -18.63 -31.25
C LYS A 413 -21.10 -17.13 -31.43
N ARG A 414 -20.34 -16.23 -30.78
CA ARG A 414 -20.61 -14.78 -30.83
C ARG A 414 -20.40 -14.18 -32.23
N VAL A 415 -19.32 -14.59 -32.89
CA VAL A 415 -18.93 -14.13 -34.24
C VAL A 415 -20.04 -14.39 -35.28
N TRP A 416 -20.67 -15.57 -35.24
CA TRP A 416 -21.77 -15.88 -36.15
C TRP A 416 -23.00 -15.00 -35.95
N LEU A 417 -23.32 -14.62 -34.70
CA LEU A 417 -24.45 -13.75 -34.42
C LEU A 417 -24.23 -12.34 -35.01
N GLU A 418 -23.06 -11.77 -34.76
CA GLU A 418 -22.68 -10.43 -35.23
C GLU A 418 -22.65 -10.36 -36.77
N VAL A 419 -22.13 -11.39 -37.45
CA VAL A 419 -22.16 -11.49 -38.93
C VAL A 419 -23.60 -11.59 -39.46
N THR A 420 -24.49 -12.36 -38.84
CA THR A 420 -25.89 -12.45 -39.32
C THR A 420 -26.63 -11.11 -39.20
N ILE A 421 -26.45 -10.38 -38.09
CA ILE A 421 -27.05 -9.05 -37.89
C ILE A 421 -26.51 -8.05 -38.93
N GLY A 422 -25.19 -8.06 -39.16
CA GLY A 422 -24.51 -7.18 -40.11
C GLY A 422 -24.91 -7.37 -41.59
N VAL A 423 -25.52 -8.50 -41.97
CA VAL A 423 -26.00 -8.74 -43.33
C VAL A 423 -27.52 -8.58 -43.45
N ILE A 424 -28.30 -9.04 -42.46
CA ILE A 424 -29.77 -9.03 -42.52
C ILE A 424 -30.33 -7.61 -42.35
N VAL A 425 -29.75 -6.78 -41.47
CA VAL A 425 -30.25 -5.42 -41.23
C VAL A 425 -30.05 -4.51 -42.47
N PRO A 426 -28.87 -4.44 -43.13
CA PRO A 426 -28.72 -3.60 -44.32
C PRO A 426 -29.56 -4.09 -45.52
N THR A 427 -29.68 -5.41 -45.73
CA THR A 427 -30.46 -5.95 -46.86
C THR A 427 -31.96 -5.71 -46.71
N THR A 428 -32.51 -5.84 -45.49
CA THR A 428 -33.91 -5.48 -45.22
C THR A 428 -34.17 -3.98 -45.31
N LEU A 429 -33.24 -3.13 -44.85
CA LEU A 429 -33.33 -1.67 -45.00
C LEU A 429 -33.34 -1.25 -46.48
N LEU A 430 -32.44 -1.81 -47.30
CA LEU A 430 -32.39 -1.55 -48.74
C LEU A 430 -33.69 -1.97 -49.46
N LEU A 431 -34.27 -3.11 -49.08
CA LEU A 431 -35.58 -3.56 -49.58
C LEU A 431 -36.71 -2.58 -49.23
N LEU A 432 -36.74 -2.06 -48.00
CA LEU A 432 -37.72 -1.06 -47.58
C LEU A 432 -37.54 0.27 -48.34
N CYS A 433 -36.30 0.74 -48.51
CA CYS A 433 -35.98 1.90 -49.33
C CYS A 433 -36.42 1.72 -50.80
N PHE A 434 -36.22 0.53 -51.38
CA PHE A 434 -36.67 0.22 -52.74
C PHE A 434 -38.20 0.21 -52.86
N ILE A 435 -38.91 -0.40 -51.91
CA ILE A 435 -40.38 -0.36 -51.84
C ILE A 435 -40.90 1.07 -51.67
N PHE A 436 -40.22 1.90 -50.88
CA PHE A 436 -40.57 3.30 -50.70
C PHE A 436 -40.31 4.13 -51.98
N TYR A 437 -39.23 3.87 -52.71
CA TYR A 437 -38.96 4.46 -54.02
C TYR A 437 -40.03 4.07 -55.06
N LEU A 438 -40.47 2.82 -55.11
CA LEU A 438 -41.58 2.39 -55.99
C LEU A 438 -42.91 3.07 -55.60
N LYS A 439 -43.18 3.23 -54.30
CA LYS A 439 -44.34 3.98 -53.81
C LYS A 439 -44.25 5.48 -54.12
N SER A 440 -43.09 6.13 -53.97
CA SER A 440 -42.94 7.55 -54.29
C SER A 440 -43.04 7.80 -55.80
N LYS A 441 -42.41 6.96 -56.64
CA LYS A 441 -42.50 7.02 -58.10
C LYS A 441 -43.95 6.88 -58.60
N THR A 442 -44.72 5.97 -58.02
CA THR A 442 -46.16 5.82 -58.36
C THR A 442 -47.04 6.95 -57.80
N GLN A 443 -46.71 7.55 -56.65
CA GLN A 443 -47.39 8.75 -56.15
C GLN A 443 -47.06 10.01 -56.97
N ILE A 444 -45.81 10.18 -57.43
CA ILE A 444 -45.39 11.26 -58.33
C ILE A 444 -46.13 11.13 -59.68
N HIS A 445 -46.23 9.92 -60.26
CA HIS A 445 -47.04 9.68 -61.45
C HIS A 445 -48.54 9.99 -61.23
N LYS A 446 -49.07 9.78 -60.02
CA LYS A 446 -50.45 10.19 -59.65
C LYS A 446 -50.58 11.71 -59.47
N ALA A 447 -49.56 12.39 -58.96
CA ALA A 447 -49.53 13.84 -58.81
C ALA A 447 -49.48 14.57 -60.16
N ILE A 448 -48.62 14.10 -61.08
CA ILE A 448 -48.53 14.62 -62.46
C ILE A 448 -49.89 14.45 -63.19
N ARG A 449 -50.59 13.33 -62.97
CA ARG A 449 -51.96 13.10 -63.47
C ARG A 449 -53.03 14.00 -62.82
N LYS A 450 -52.79 14.57 -61.63
CA LYS A 450 -53.68 15.57 -61.01
C LYS A 450 -53.39 16.99 -61.47
N LEU A 451 -52.13 17.35 -61.72
CA LEU A 451 -51.76 18.66 -62.27
C LEU A 451 -52.36 18.86 -63.67
N ARG A 452 -52.34 17.83 -64.54
CA ARG A 452 -52.98 17.84 -65.86
C ARG A 452 -54.53 17.78 -65.84
N ARG A 453 -55.15 18.12 -64.71
CA ARG A 453 -56.61 18.16 -64.50
C ARG A 453 -57.03 19.34 -63.60
N LYS A 454 -56.22 20.39 -63.49
CA LYS A 454 -56.49 21.56 -62.64
C LYS A 454 -56.48 22.93 -63.33
N ASP A 455 -56.47 22.93 -64.67
CA ASP A 455 -56.79 24.10 -65.53
C ASP A 455 -58.30 24.21 -65.82
N SER A 456 -59.12 23.68 -64.91
CA SER A 456 -60.58 23.80 -64.90
C SER A 456 -61.03 23.86 -63.45
N GLU A 457 -62.20 24.46 -63.20
CA GLU A 457 -62.71 24.78 -61.85
C GLU A 457 -61.92 25.89 -61.13
N HIS A 458 -61.72 26.99 -61.86
CA HIS A 458 -61.58 28.31 -61.27
C HIS A 458 -62.96 28.79 -60.79
N GLN A 459 -63.40 28.47 -59.56
CA GLN A 459 -64.46 29.21 -58.84
C GLN A 459 -64.73 28.74 -57.39
N ASN A 460 -65.02 29.72 -56.50
CA ASN A 460 -65.74 29.65 -55.21
C ASN A 460 -65.06 28.90 -54.02
N VAL A 461 -65.23 29.30 -52.73
CA VAL A 461 -65.63 30.58 -52.06
C VAL A 461 -64.97 30.60 -50.64
N LEU A 462 -65.06 31.72 -49.91
CA LEU A 462 -64.35 32.07 -48.65
C LEU A 462 -64.96 31.51 -47.32
N GLN A 463 -64.31 31.90 -46.20
CA GLN A 463 -64.84 32.10 -44.82
C GLN A 463 -65.00 30.86 -43.87
N GLU A 464 -64.73 30.92 -42.54
CA GLU A 464 -64.13 31.99 -41.69
C GLU A 464 -63.53 31.53 -40.30
N MET A 465 -62.80 32.46 -39.66
CA MET A 465 -62.32 32.67 -38.26
C MET A 465 -62.69 31.79 -37.04
N GLY A 466 -61.80 31.85 -36.02
CA GLY A 466 -62.09 31.66 -34.57
C GLY A 466 -60.82 31.73 -33.68
N ALA A 467 -60.80 32.46 -32.54
CA ALA A 467 -59.54 32.70 -31.79
C ALA A 467 -59.66 33.11 -30.29
N LYS A 468 -58.54 32.96 -29.54
CA LYS A 468 -58.19 33.49 -28.17
C LYS A 468 -58.96 32.85 -26.99
N SER A 469 -58.40 32.65 -25.78
CA SER A 469 -57.70 33.63 -24.92
C SER A 469 -56.90 33.00 -23.75
N LYS A 470 -56.27 33.82 -22.88
CA LYS A 470 -55.63 33.49 -21.58
C LYS A 470 -56.37 34.17 -20.41
N SER A 471 -56.21 33.68 -19.17
CA SER A 471 -56.04 34.53 -17.97
C SER A 471 -55.52 33.74 -16.75
N SER A 472 -55.15 34.44 -15.67
CA SER A 472 -54.64 33.95 -14.38
C SER A 472 -55.25 34.72 -13.19
N ASN A 473 -55.05 34.26 -11.94
CA ASN A 473 -54.67 35.04 -10.71
C ASN A 473 -55.08 34.33 -9.38
N ILE A 474 -54.14 34.05 -8.44
CA ILE A 474 -53.69 34.81 -7.24
C ILE A 474 -54.61 34.73 -5.99
N LEU A 475 -54.09 34.22 -4.86
CA LEU A 475 -54.21 34.68 -3.44
C LEU A 475 -53.53 33.66 -2.47
N LYS A 476 -53.35 33.89 -1.15
CA LYS A 476 -52.34 34.75 -0.46
C LYS A 476 -52.22 34.36 1.05
N THR A 477 -51.08 33.79 1.50
CA THR A 477 -50.69 33.59 2.94
C THR A 477 -51.63 32.67 3.79
N LYS A 478 -51.48 32.31 5.09
CA LYS A 478 -50.51 32.49 6.24
C LYS A 478 -50.75 31.28 7.23
N ASN A 479 -50.18 31.04 8.43
CA ASN A 479 -49.34 31.77 9.39
C ASN A 479 -48.57 30.84 10.40
N LYS A 480 -47.42 31.32 10.92
CA LYS A 480 -46.73 31.08 12.22
C LYS A 480 -47.08 29.89 13.16
N GLN A 481 -46.08 29.04 13.45
CA GLN A 481 -45.71 28.64 14.83
C GLN A 481 -44.19 28.38 14.96
N ARG A 482 -43.59 28.60 16.15
CA ARG A 482 -42.18 28.34 16.47
C ARG A 482 -42.05 27.15 17.42
N ARG A 483 -40.92 26.43 17.34
CA ARG A 483 -40.17 25.92 18.51
C ARG A 483 -38.68 26.09 18.25
N ASP A 484 -37.93 26.41 19.28
CA ASP A 484 -36.53 26.80 19.18
C ASP A 484 -35.59 25.59 19.36
N ILE A 485 -34.53 25.51 18.55
CA ILE A 485 -33.34 24.69 18.81
C ILE A 485 -32.15 25.65 18.77
N LYS A 486 -31.18 25.46 19.67
CA LYS A 486 -30.11 26.44 19.90
C LYS A 486 -29.18 26.55 18.69
N ASN A 487 -28.97 27.79 18.26
CA ASN A 487 -27.94 28.14 17.29
C ASN A 487 -26.55 27.97 17.94
N SER A 488 -25.64 27.23 17.31
CA SER A 488 -24.23 27.22 17.67
C SER A 488 -23.49 28.25 16.84
N GLU A 489 -23.06 29.34 17.46
CA GLU A 489 -22.44 30.47 16.76
C GLU A 489 -21.08 30.08 16.14
N LEU A 490 -20.91 30.33 14.84
CA LEU A 490 -19.61 30.30 14.19
C LEU A 490 -18.81 31.55 14.60
N GLN A 491 -17.81 31.37 15.47
CA GLN A 491 -16.91 32.45 15.84
C GLN A 491 -15.90 32.74 14.72
N PHE A 492 -15.83 34.01 14.32
CA PHE A 492 -14.81 34.51 13.40
C PHE A 492 -13.58 34.96 14.18
N PHE A 493 -12.39 34.51 13.77
CA PHE A 493 -11.12 34.96 14.35
C PHE A 493 -10.59 36.18 13.58
N THR A 494 -10.27 37.25 14.30
CA THR A 494 -9.53 38.40 13.74
C THR A 494 -8.04 38.04 13.58
N PHE A 495 -7.32 38.79 12.74
CA PHE A 495 -5.85 38.67 12.66
C PHE A 495 -5.18 38.87 14.02
N GLU A 496 -5.71 39.80 14.83
CA GLU A 496 -5.25 40.08 16.20
C GLU A 496 -5.38 38.88 17.14
N ASN A 497 -6.46 38.08 17.00
CA ASN A 497 -6.61 36.81 17.72
C ASN A 497 -5.52 35.79 17.30
N VAL A 498 -5.15 35.75 16.01
CA VAL A 498 -4.09 34.87 15.50
C VAL A 498 -2.71 35.32 15.97
N VAL A 499 -2.42 36.63 15.95
CA VAL A 499 -1.18 37.20 16.51
C VAL A 499 -1.06 36.87 18.01
N SER A 500 -2.12 37.09 18.78
CA SER A 500 -2.15 36.78 20.21
C SER A 500 -1.96 35.28 20.48
N ALA A 501 -2.66 34.42 19.74
CA ALA A 501 -2.60 32.97 19.91
C ALA A 501 -1.28 32.34 19.45
N THR A 502 -0.62 32.86 18.41
CA THR A 502 0.73 32.43 17.99
C THR A 502 1.86 33.02 18.85
N ASN A 503 1.51 33.83 19.87
CA ASN A 503 2.46 34.60 20.68
C ASN A 503 3.37 35.48 19.78
N ASN A 504 2.73 36.24 18.88
CA ASN A 504 3.35 37.06 17.83
C ASN A 504 4.31 36.27 16.92
N PHE A 505 3.84 35.13 16.40
CA PHE A 505 4.58 34.25 15.49
C PHE A 505 5.99 33.84 16.01
N ALA A 506 6.12 33.62 17.32
CA ALA A 506 7.39 33.21 17.92
C ALA A 506 7.83 31.81 17.43
N ASP A 507 9.13 31.60 17.21
CA ASP A 507 9.65 30.31 16.70
C ASP A 507 9.37 29.11 17.61
N ASN A 508 9.21 29.31 18.92
CA ASN A 508 8.77 28.23 19.83
C ASN A 508 7.33 27.74 19.54
N CYS A 509 6.56 28.50 18.75
CA CYS A 509 5.25 28.12 18.22
C CYS A 509 5.31 27.62 16.78
N ARG A 510 6.43 27.78 16.07
CA ARG A 510 6.60 27.29 14.70
C ARG A 510 6.61 25.74 14.68
N LEU A 511 5.94 25.17 13.69
CA LEU A 511 5.83 23.72 13.46
C LEU A 511 6.71 23.26 12.30
N GLY A 512 7.02 24.16 11.36
CA GLY A 512 7.86 23.91 10.20
C GLY A 512 7.79 25.06 9.20
N GLU A 513 8.39 24.86 8.03
CA GLU A 513 8.26 25.72 6.85
C GLU A 513 8.37 24.84 5.60
N GLY A 514 7.57 25.17 4.58
CA GLY A 514 7.58 24.47 3.29
C GLY A 514 7.45 25.47 2.13
N GLY A 515 7.19 24.98 0.92
CA GLY A 515 7.12 25.81 -0.30
C GLY A 515 6.06 26.91 -0.33
N PHE A 516 5.24 27.05 0.71
CA PHE A 516 4.24 28.11 0.89
C PHE A 516 4.43 28.91 2.20
N GLY A 517 5.59 28.79 2.86
CA GLY A 517 5.97 29.57 4.04
C GLY A 517 5.89 28.83 5.39
N PRO A 518 6.10 29.55 6.50
CA PRO A 518 6.20 28.98 7.85
C PRO A 518 4.82 28.73 8.50
N VAL A 519 4.68 27.59 9.17
CA VAL A 519 3.45 27.16 9.84
C VAL A 519 3.60 27.29 11.35
N TYR A 520 2.61 27.85 12.04
CA TYR A 520 2.63 28.09 13.49
C TYR A 520 1.47 27.43 14.23
N LYS A 521 1.76 26.85 15.40
CA LYS A 521 0.78 26.35 16.36
C LYS A 521 0.15 27.53 17.12
N LEU A 522 -1.12 27.38 17.46
CA LEU A 522 -1.80 28.28 18.37
C LEU A 522 -1.56 27.80 19.82
N SER A 523 -1.19 28.72 20.70
CA SER A 523 -0.75 28.44 22.08
C SER A 523 -1.72 28.94 23.16
N LYS A 524 -2.64 29.85 22.82
CA LYS A 524 -3.40 30.66 23.80
C LYS A 524 -4.91 30.77 23.60
N LEU A 525 -5.49 30.01 22.68
CA LEU A 525 -6.96 29.90 22.55
C LEU A 525 -7.50 28.79 23.47
N SER A 526 -7.66 29.12 24.75
CA SER A 526 -8.26 28.21 25.74
C SER A 526 -9.77 28.08 25.51
N SER A 527 -10.16 26.95 24.90
CA SER A 527 -11.53 26.41 24.68
C SER A 527 -11.90 26.12 23.21
N PHE A 528 -11.00 25.48 22.43
CA PHE A 528 -11.32 24.24 21.67
C PHE A 528 -10.03 23.65 21.07
N TYR A 529 -9.88 22.32 21.16
CA TYR A 529 -8.84 21.48 20.53
C TYR A 529 -7.41 22.05 20.38
N ILE A 530 -6.57 21.84 21.39
CA ILE A 530 -5.12 21.70 21.22
C ILE A 530 -4.74 20.24 21.53
N VAL A 531 -3.78 19.72 20.77
CA VAL A 531 -3.38 18.30 20.75
C VAL A 531 -2.56 17.92 21.98
N ASP A 532 -2.94 16.82 22.63
CA ASP A 532 -2.02 16.03 23.47
C ASP A 532 -1.41 14.88 22.64
N LYS A 533 -0.15 14.53 22.93
CA LYS A 533 0.72 13.66 22.12
C LYS A 533 0.46 12.16 22.31
N THR A 534 -0.81 11.73 22.33
CA THR A 534 -1.17 10.29 22.43
C THR A 534 -2.30 9.85 21.50
N TYR A 535 -1.96 8.98 20.53
CA TYR A 535 -2.77 7.94 19.85
C TYR A 535 -4.14 8.28 19.21
N SER A 536 -4.73 9.46 19.43
CA SER A 536 -6.13 9.76 19.09
C SER A 536 -6.32 10.58 17.81
N THR A 537 -5.28 11.28 17.35
CA THR A 537 -5.33 12.16 16.17
C THR A 537 -5.59 11.40 14.87
N TYR A 538 -5.00 10.21 14.71
CA TYR A 538 -5.21 9.31 13.56
C TYR A 538 -6.68 8.98 13.30
N LYS A 539 -7.52 8.96 14.35
CA LYS A 539 -8.96 8.67 14.23
C LYS A 539 -9.78 9.85 13.73
N HIS A 540 -9.29 11.08 13.93
CA HIS A 540 -10.01 12.31 13.57
C HIS A 540 -9.62 12.84 12.19
N CYS A 541 -8.38 12.65 11.75
CA CYS A 541 -7.94 13.08 10.43
C CYS A 541 -8.32 12.09 9.30
N SER A 542 -8.70 10.84 9.63
CA SER A 542 -8.82 9.74 8.65
C SER A 542 -9.73 10.02 7.44
N GLY A 543 -10.82 10.77 7.61
CA GLY A 543 -11.75 11.10 6.51
C GLY A 543 -11.19 12.06 5.46
N TYR A 544 -10.16 12.85 5.79
CA TYR A 544 -9.56 13.83 4.88
C TYR A 544 -8.37 13.25 4.09
N ILE A 545 -7.90 12.05 4.45
CA ILE A 545 -6.66 11.48 3.92
C ILE A 545 -6.86 10.97 2.49
N SER A 546 -5.99 11.39 1.57
CA SER A 546 -6.00 10.99 0.17
C SER A 546 -5.61 9.51 -0.03
N PRO A 547 -6.22 8.78 -1.00
CA PRO A 547 -5.98 7.36 -1.22
C PRO A 547 -4.51 6.96 -1.37
N GLU A 548 -3.71 7.73 -2.12
CA GLU A 548 -2.28 7.45 -2.33
C GLU A 548 -1.47 7.51 -1.03
N PHE A 549 -1.87 8.34 -0.07
CA PHE A 549 -1.27 8.36 1.25
C PHE A 549 -1.73 7.15 2.09
N VAL A 550 -3.02 6.80 2.06
CA VAL A 550 -3.54 5.61 2.77
C VAL A 550 -2.93 4.31 2.24
N MET A 551 -2.65 4.23 0.94
CA MET A 551 -2.18 3.02 0.27
C MET A 551 -0.65 2.91 0.17
N GLY A 552 0.08 4.03 0.09
CA GLY A 552 1.53 4.06 -0.15
C GLY A 552 2.30 5.16 0.59
N GLY A 553 1.70 5.83 1.58
CA GLY A 553 2.37 6.87 2.38
C GLY A 553 2.76 8.14 1.62
N THR A 554 2.39 8.27 0.35
CA THR A 554 2.85 9.35 -0.53
C THR A 554 2.21 10.69 -0.16
N PHE A 555 3.03 11.65 0.31
CA PHE A 555 2.62 13.05 0.45
C PHE A 555 2.76 13.77 -0.90
N SER A 556 1.78 14.61 -1.26
CA SER A 556 1.87 15.46 -2.44
C SER A 556 0.94 16.67 -2.38
N ILE A 557 1.19 17.68 -3.21
CA ILE A 557 0.26 18.83 -3.41
C ILE A 557 -1.13 18.35 -3.88
N LYS A 558 -1.23 17.18 -4.55
CA LYS A 558 -2.51 16.58 -4.96
C LYS A 558 -3.25 15.90 -3.80
N SER A 559 -2.55 15.57 -2.72
CA SER A 559 -3.08 15.07 -1.45
C SER A 559 -3.67 16.22 -0.62
N ASP A 560 -3.05 17.40 -0.67
CA ASP A 560 -3.61 18.64 -0.11
C ASP A 560 -4.87 19.08 -0.87
N VAL A 561 -4.86 19.03 -2.22
CA VAL A 561 -6.05 19.26 -3.06
C VAL A 561 -7.21 18.34 -2.67
N TYR A 562 -6.93 17.04 -2.45
CA TYR A 562 -7.95 16.08 -1.99
C TYR A 562 -8.51 16.48 -0.62
N SER A 563 -7.64 16.78 0.34
CA SER A 563 -8.00 17.19 1.70
C SER A 563 -8.88 18.45 1.69
N PHE A 564 -8.54 19.43 0.84
CA PHE A 564 -9.35 20.63 0.60
C PHE A 564 -10.72 20.30 0.00
N GLY A 565 -10.80 19.37 -0.96
CA GLY A 565 -12.06 18.91 -1.54
C GLY A 565 -13.01 18.28 -0.51
N VAL A 566 -12.47 17.51 0.43
CA VAL A 566 -13.26 16.95 1.55
C VAL A 566 -13.78 18.05 2.46
N LEU A 567 -12.91 18.98 2.89
CA LEU A 567 -13.30 20.13 3.72
C LEU A 567 -14.38 20.99 3.05
N LEU A 568 -14.27 21.21 1.73
CA LEU A 568 -15.24 22.00 0.98
C LEU A 568 -16.62 21.30 0.88
N LEU A 569 -16.68 19.96 0.79
CA LEU A 569 -17.94 19.22 0.96
C LEU A 569 -18.53 19.39 2.37
N GLU A 570 -17.72 19.28 3.43
CA GLU A 570 -18.21 19.47 4.81
C GLU A 570 -18.79 20.88 5.03
N ILE A 571 -18.16 21.91 4.47
CA ILE A 571 -18.61 23.31 4.59
C ILE A 571 -19.95 23.52 3.88
N ILE A 572 -20.18 22.94 2.70
CA ILE A 572 -21.42 23.13 1.93
C ILE A 572 -22.58 22.30 2.50
N THR A 573 -22.28 21.11 3.00
CA THR A 573 -23.27 20.16 3.53
C THR A 573 -23.62 20.38 5.00
N ALA A 574 -22.76 21.08 5.75
CA ALA A 574 -22.71 21.09 7.21
C ALA A 574 -22.58 19.68 7.85
N GLN A 575 -22.24 18.66 7.07
CA GLN A 575 -22.06 17.27 7.51
C GLN A 575 -20.58 16.96 7.73
N LYS A 576 -20.28 16.15 8.76
CA LYS A 576 -18.91 15.67 9.02
C LYS A 576 -18.64 14.35 8.32
N ASN A 577 -17.48 14.23 7.71
CA ASN A 577 -17.01 13.05 6.99
C ASN A 577 -16.52 11.96 7.96
N TYR A 578 -17.45 11.31 8.66
CA TYR A 578 -17.16 10.22 9.59
C TYR A 578 -16.86 8.89 8.87
N HIS A 579 -15.77 8.24 9.27
CA HIS A 579 -15.34 6.93 8.75
C HIS A 579 -16.13 5.76 9.36
N ASN A 580 -17.43 5.68 9.06
CA ASN A 580 -18.32 4.60 9.50
C ASN A 580 -18.53 3.58 8.37
N TYR A 581 -17.90 2.41 8.49
CA TYR A 581 -18.24 1.24 7.66
C TYR A 581 -19.61 0.68 8.05
N ASP A 582 -20.69 1.22 7.46
CA ASP A 582 -22.03 0.66 7.52
C ASP A 582 -22.41 0.00 6.18
N VAL A 583 -23.11 -1.12 6.21
CA VAL A 583 -23.14 -2.11 5.10
C VAL A 583 -24.35 -1.90 4.16
N GLY A 584 -24.89 -0.69 4.11
CA GLY A 584 -26.12 -0.39 3.36
C GLY A 584 -26.34 1.09 3.02
N ARG A 585 -25.28 1.92 3.01
CA ARG A 585 -25.30 3.33 2.59
C ARG A 585 -23.95 3.71 1.95
N PRO A 586 -23.86 4.82 1.20
CA PRO A 586 -22.59 5.39 0.76
C PRO A 586 -21.57 5.47 1.90
N ILE A 587 -20.34 5.02 1.62
CA ILE A 587 -19.35 4.60 2.61
C ILE A 587 -18.71 5.79 3.38
N ASN A 588 -18.89 7.01 2.89
CA ASN A 588 -18.47 8.28 3.52
C ASN A 588 -19.21 9.46 2.85
N LEU A 589 -18.94 10.70 3.29
CA LEU A 589 -19.57 11.91 2.74
C LEU A 589 -19.27 12.08 1.23
N ILE A 590 -18.08 11.67 0.79
CA ILE A 590 -17.62 11.75 -0.59
C ILE A 590 -18.46 10.84 -1.49
N GLY A 591 -18.71 9.59 -1.06
CA GLY A 591 -19.56 8.64 -1.75
C GLY A 591 -21.01 9.13 -1.85
N HIS A 592 -21.54 9.72 -0.78
CA HIS A 592 -22.91 10.26 -0.78
C HIS A 592 -23.05 11.48 -1.71
N ALA A 593 -22.04 12.35 -1.71
CA ALA A 593 -21.95 13.48 -2.63
C ALA A 593 -21.90 13.02 -4.09
N TRP A 594 -21.17 11.94 -4.39
CA TRP A 594 -21.08 11.35 -5.71
C TRP A 594 -22.40 10.72 -6.19
N GLU A 595 -23.10 9.98 -5.34
CA GLU A 595 -24.43 9.41 -5.68
C GLU A 595 -25.42 10.51 -6.08
N LEU A 596 -25.62 11.48 -5.19
CA LEU A 596 -26.56 12.58 -5.44
C LEU A 596 -26.12 13.43 -6.64
N TRP A 597 -24.83 13.61 -6.89
CA TRP A 597 -24.33 14.30 -8.08
C TRP A 597 -24.66 13.53 -9.37
N MET A 598 -24.38 12.23 -9.41
CA MET A 598 -24.63 11.37 -10.58
C MET A 598 -26.12 11.16 -10.86
N GLU A 599 -26.98 11.21 -9.84
CA GLU A 599 -28.45 11.21 -9.99
C GLU A 599 -29.03 12.59 -10.40
N GLY A 600 -28.20 13.63 -10.54
CA GLY A 600 -28.67 15.01 -10.82
C GLY A 600 -29.33 15.70 -9.61
N ARG A 601 -29.24 15.09 -8.43
CA ARG A 601 -29.83 15.51 -7.15
C ARG A 601 -28.85 16.25 -6.23
N GLY A 602 -27.72 16.73 -6.77
CA GLY A 602 -26.66 17.41 -6.00
C GLY A 602 -27.11 18.65 -5.23
N GLU A 603 -28.31 19.20 -5.50
CA GLU A 603 -28.93 20.24 -4.68
C GLU A 603 -29.27 19.77 -3.25
N GLU A 604 -29.52 18.48 -3.04
CA GLU A 604 -29.83 17.89 -1.73
C GLU A 604 -28.61 17.83 -0.77
N LEU A 605 -27.41 18.10 -1.29
CA LEU A 605 -26.17 18.21 -0.51
C LEU A 605 -25.98 19.61 0.11
N ILE A 606 -26.78 20.61 -0.27
CA ILE A 606 -26.60 21.99 0.18
C ILE A 606 -27.32 22.16 1.52
N ASP A 607 -26.63 22.66 2.55
CA ASP A 607 -27.27 22.92 3.83
C ASP A 607 -28.45 23.90 3.68
N SER A 608 -29.57 23.49 4.27
CA SER A 608 -30.80 24.23 4.48
C SER A 608 -30.66 25.67 5.00
N THR A 609 -29.52 26.06 5.58
CA THR A 609 -29.26 27.45 6.01
C THR A 609 -28.84 28.38 4.85
N LEU A 610 -28.38 27.85 3.71
CA LEU A 610 -27.89 28.58 2.54
C LEU A 610 -29.05 29.08 1.64
N TYR A 611 -29.88 29.97 2.19
CA TYR A 611 -31.25 30.22 1.75
C TYR A 611 -31.47 31.01 0.43
N ASN A 612 -30.41 31.49 -0.25
CA ASN A 612 -30.54 32.34 -1.44
C ASN A 612 -30.19 31.64 -2.76
N SER A 613 -30.87 31.97 -3.85
CA SER A 613 -30.68 31.34 -5.18
C SER A 613 -29.27 31.54 -5.77
N ASP A 614 -28.67 32.71 -5.60
CA ASP A 614 -27.28 33.00 -6.01
C ASP A 614 -26.27 32.16 -5.22
N GLN A 615 -26.50 31.99 -3.91
CA GLN A 615 -25.69 31.12 -3.05
C GLN A 615 -25.86 29.65 -3.43
N LYS A 616 -27.05 29.22 -3.84
CA LYS A 616 -27.32 27.85 -4.30
C LYS A 616 -26.54 27.48 -5.56
N GLN A 617 -26.45 28.40 -6.54
CA GLN A 617 -25.65 28.18 -7.75
C GLN A 617 -24.15 28.08 -7.43
N LYS A 618 -23.65 28.95 -6.54
CA LYS A 618 -22.26 28.91 -6.07
C LYS A 618 -21.96 27.67 -5.23
N ALA A 619 -22.90 27.21 -4.42
CA ALA A 619 -22.79 25.95 -3.67
C ALA A 619 -22.73 24.73 -4.60
N LEU A 620 -23.59 24.64 -5.63
CA LEU A 620 -23.49 23.61 -6.68
C LEU A 620 -22.14 23.64 -7.40
N ARG A 621 -21.66 24.85 -7.74
CA ARG A 621 -20.35 25.05 -8.38
C ARG A 621 -19.20 24.56 -7.48
N CYS A 622 -19.26 24.86 -6.18
CA CYS A 622 -18.27 24.37 -5.23
C CYS A 622 -18.38 22.85 -4.98
N ILE A 623 -19.58 22.24 -5.00
CA ILE A 623 -19.72 20.76 -4.98
C ILE A 623 -19.04 20.13 -6.19
N HIS A 624 -19.24 20.67 -7.39
CA HIS A 624 -18.57 20.22 -8.62
C HIS A 624 -17.05 20.26 -8.47
N VAL A 625 -16.50 21.40 -8.00
CA VAL A 625 -15.06 21.55 -7.78
C VAL A 625 -14.55 20.60 -6.69
N SER A 626 -15.30 20.40 -5.59
CA SER A 626 -14.94 19.40 -4.58
C SER A 626 -14.87 17.99 -5.15
N LEU A 627 -15.82 17.59 -6.00
CA LEU A 627 -15.83 16.29 -6.65
C LEU A 627 -14.64 16.12 -7.62
N LEU A 628 -14.17 17.19 -8.25
CA LEU A 628 -12.91 17.20 -9.01
C LEU A 628 -11.67 17.07 -8.10
N CYS A 629 -11.69 17.67 -6.91
CA CYS A 629 -10.61 17.55 -5.93
C CYS A 629 -10.47 16.15 -5.32
N VAL A 630 -11.58 15.43 -5.09
CA VAL A 630 -11.59 14.12 -4.39
C VAL A 630 -11.55 12.89 -5.31
N GLN A 631 -11.23 13.08 -6.60
CA GLN A 631 -11.09 11.98 -7.57
C GLN A 631 -10.00 10.98 -7.16
N GLN A 632 -10.18 9.69 -7.50
CA GLN A 632 -9.26 8.63 -7.08
C GLN A 632 -7.81 8.87 -7.51
N MET A 633 -7.56 9.18 -8.78
CA MET A 633 -6.21 9.36 -9.32
C MET A 633 -5.67 10.79 -9.06
N PRO A 634 -4.48 10.96 -8.44
CA PRO A 634 -3.90 12.28 -8.17
C PRO A 634 -3.68 13.15 -9.42
N ALA A 635 -3.41 12.52 -10.56
CA ALA A 635 -3.21 13.20 -11.85
C ALA A 635 -4.50 13.83 -12.41
N ASP A 636 -5.68 13.30 -12.07
CA ASP A 636 -6.97 13.81 -12.55
C ASP A 636 -7.48 15.00 -11.74
N ARG A 637 -6.98 15.17 -10.51
CA ARG A 637 -7.34 16.29 -9.63
C ARG A 637 -6.78 17.61 -10.19
N PRO A 638 -7.48 18.75 -10.04
CA PRO A 638 -6.96 20.08 -10.41
C PRO A 638 -5.69 20.48 -9.63
N THR A 639 -5.03 21.58 -9.99
CA THR A 639 -4.11 22.30 -9.08
C THR A 639 -4.88 23.27 -8.20
N MET A 640 -4.31 23.75 -7.10
CA MET A 640 -4.98 24.76 -6.26
C MET A 640 -5.21 26.10 -7.00
N LEU A 641 -4.42 26.41 -8.03
CA LEU A 641 -4.66 27.57 -8.91
C LEU A 641 -5.89 27.35 -9.79
N ASP A 642 -6.06 26.15 -10.34
CA ASP A 642 -7.27 25.80 -11.09
C ASP A 642 -8.50 25.81 -10.18
N VAL A 643 -8.42 25.21 -8.98
CA VAL A 643 -9.50 25.24 -7.96
C VAL A 643 -9.94 26.66 -7.64
N HIS A 644 -8.98 27.56 -7.39
CA HIS A 644 -9.25 28.97 -7.12
C HIS A 644 -9.93 29.67 -8.31
N SER A 645 -9.45 29.43 -9.54
CA SER A 645 -10.06 29.95 -10.76
C SER A 645 -11.48 29.40 -10.99
N MET A 646 -11.66 28.09 -10.80
CA MET A 646 -12.92 27.38 -10.98
C MET A 646 -14.00 27.84 -9.99
N ILE A 647 -13.64 28.14 -8.74
CA ILE A 647 -14.56 28.64 -7.71
C ILE A 647 -14.94 30.12 -7.97
N LEU A 648 -13.98 30.97 -8.35
CA LEU A 648 -14.23 32.42 -8.46
C LEU A 648 -14.79 32.88 -9.81
N ASN A 649 -14.51 32.18 -10.91
CA ASN A 649 -15.02 32.54 -12.23
C ASN A 649 -16.21 31.68 -12.65
N ASP A 650 -17.42 32.16 -12.33
CA ASP A 650 -18.72 31.56 -12.66
C ASP A 650 -18.89 31.22 -14.16
N THR A 651 -18.15 31.86 -15.06
CA THR A 651 -18.24 31.59 -16.52
C THR A 651 -17.41 30.40 -16.99
N THR A 652 -16.49 29.87 -16.16
CA THR A 652 -15.60 28.77 -16.57
C THR A 652 -16.39 27.46 -16.65
N GLN A 653 -16.37 26.80 -17.81
CA GLN A 653 -16.87 25.43 -17.94
C GLN A 653 -16.00 24.47 -17.13
N LEU A 654 -16.63 23.62 -16.33
CA LEU A 654 -15.94 22.64 -15.48
C LEU A 654 -15.96 21.24 -16.15
N PRO A 655 -14.85 20.49 -16.12
CA PRO A 655 -14.83 19.12 -16.62
C PRO A 655 -15.74 18.22 -15.77
N LEU A 656 -16.29 17.15 -16.36
CA LEU A 656 -17.05 16.15 -15.62
C LEU A 656 -16.15 15.43 -14.62
N PRO A 657 -16.53 15.35 -13.32
CA PRO A 657 -15.72 14.65 -12.33
C PRO A 657 -15.73 13.14 -12.58
N LYS A 658 -14.58 12.50 -12.37
CA LYS A 658 -14.42 11.05 -12.36
C LYS A 658 -14.74 10.46 -10.99
N GLN A 659 -14.91 9.14 -10.96
CA GLN A 659 -15.30 8.39 -9.77
C GLN A 659 -14.32 8.62 -8.58
N PRO A 660 -14.84 8.92 -7.38
CA PRO A 660 -14.05 8.99 -6.16
C PRO A 660 -13.67 7.60 -5.65
N PRO A 661 -12.66 7.51 -4.78
CA PRO A 661 -12.21 6.24 -4.18
C PRO A 661 -13.30 5.61 -3.28
N PHE A 662 -13.22 4.28 -3.12
CA PHE A 662 -14.05 3.47 -2.19
C PHE A 662 -15.56 3.42 -2.48
N PHE A 663 -16.01 3.73 -3.70
CA PHE A 663 -17.42 3.60 -4.09
C PHE A 663 -17.83 2.12 -4.31
N ILE A 664 -18.94 1.67 -3.71
CA ILE A 664 -19.54 0.35 -3.94
C ILE A 664 -21.00 0.51 -4.36
N THR A 665 -21.33 0.13 -5.59
CA THR A 665 -22.69 0.27 -6.13
C THR A 665 -23.59 -0.89 -5.69
N GLN A 666 -24.45 -0.67 -4.69
CA GLN A 666 -25.59 -1.56 -4.43
C GLN A 666 -26.70 -1.31 -5.45
N ASN A 667 -26.55 -1.84 -6.69
CA ASN A 667 -27.64 -2.31 -7.56
C ASN A 667 -27.08 -2.77 -8.92
N ALA A 668 -26.98 -4.09 -9.13
CA ALA A 668 -26.54 -4.69 -10.40
C ALA A 668 -27.04 -6.13 -10.61
N LYS A 669 -28.29 -6.45 -10.23
CA LYS A 669 -29.01 -7.68 -10.60
C LYS A 669 -30.51 -7.47 -10.37
N LEU A 670 -31.33 -7.80 -11.39
CA LEU A 670 -32.60 -7.15 -11.73
C LEU A 670 -32.37 -5.66 -12.08
N GLU A 671 -32.93 -5.11 -13.16
CA GLU A 671 -33.99 -5.60 -14.05
C GLU A 671 -33.48 -6.09 -15.43
N GLY A 672 -34.39 -6.54 -16.30
CA GLY A 672 -34.12 -6.85 -17.70
C GLY A 672 -35.42 -6.86 -18.52
N MET A 673 -35.40 -6.20 -19.69
CA MET A 673 -36.58 -5.71 -20.44
C MET A 673 -37.31 -4.58 -19.68
N ILE A 674 -37.83 -3.51 -20.30
CA ILE A 674 -38.35 -3.31 -21.67
C ILE A 674 -37.87 -1.96 -22.24
N ASP A 675 -37.65 -1.89 -23.57
CA ASP A 675 -37.35 -0.71 -24.40
C ASP A 675 -36.14 0.20 -24.02
N GLY A 676 -35.52 0.95 -24.94
CA GLY A 676 -35.72 1.01 -26.40
C GLY A 676 -36.04 2.41 -26.94
N THR A 677 -35.03 3.26 -27.14
CA THR A 677 -35.00 4.38 -28.13
C THR A 677 -33.54 4.85 -28.30
N GLU A 678 -33.20 5.43 -29.45
CA GLU A 678 -31.88 6.00 -29.76
C GLU A 678 -31.62 7.32 -28.96
N ILE A 679 -30.48 8.02 -29.06
CA ILE A 679 -30.13 8.90 -30.18
C ILE A 679 -28.60 9.08 -30.30
N LYS A 680 -28.09 8.62 -31.45
CA LYS A 680 -27.05 9.19 -32.34
C LYS A 680 -25.73 9.77 -31.81
N SER A 681 -24.68 9.23 -32.39
CA SER A 681 -23.35 9.80 -32.61
C SER A 681 -23.30 10.91 -33.69
N GLU A 682 -22.28 11.77 -33.62
CA GLU A 682 -21.54 12.33 -34.78
C GLU A 682 -20.03 12.15 -34.49
N SER A 683 -19.34 11.23 -35.19
CA SER A 683 -18.58 11.46 -36.44
C SER A 683 -17.35 12.38 -36.28
N THR A 684 -16.22 11.86 -35.81
CA THR A 684 -15.11 11.31 -36.63
C THR A 684 -14.38 12.29 -37.56
N THR A 685 -13.10 12.54 -37.26
CA THR A 685 -12.03 12.74 -38.26
C THR A 685 -10.72 12.18 -37.72
N GLU A 686 -10.15 11.19 -38.40
CA GLU A 686 -8.76 10.77 -38.17
C GLU A 686 -7.79 11.70 -38.91
N ILE A 687 -6.75 12.20 -38.24
CA ILE A 687 -5.49 12.62 -38.89
C ILE A 687 -4.34 12.02 -38.09
N ARG A 688 -3.26 11.64 -38.81
CA ARG A 688 -2.19 10.77 -38.32
C ARG A 688 -1.22 11.45 -37.35
N SER A 689 -0.52 10.62 -36.58
CA SER A 689 0.64 10.97 -35.78
C SER A 689 1.77 11.62 -36.59
N SER A 690 2.33 12.71 -36.05
CA SER A 690 3.65 13.23 -36.41
C SER A 690 4.53 13.25 -35.16
N ASN A 691 5.75 12.71 -35.25
CA ASN A 691 6.64 12.53 -34.10
C ASN A 691 7.20 13.85 -33.57
N ASN A 692 7.07 14.10 -32.27
CA ASN A 692 7.86 15.10 -31.54
C ASN A 692 8.82 14.38 -30.57
N MET A 693 10.00 13.98 -31.06
CA MET A 693 11.13 13.66 -30.19
C MET A 693 11.87 14.95 -29.83
N SER A 694 11.95 15.29 -28.55
CA SER A 694 12.82 16.38 -28.07
C SER A 694 14.26 15.89 -27.91
N VAL A 695 15.12 16.21 -28.88
CA VAL A 695 16.56 15.95 -28.80
C VAL A 695 17.26 17.16 -28.18
N SER A 696 17.75 17.03 -26.94
CA SER A 696 18.52 18.07 -26.27
C SER A 696 20.02 17.90 -26.55
N ILE A 697 20.56 18.75 -27.43
CA ILE A 697 22.01 18.82 -27.70
C ILE A 697 22.64 19.83 -26.73
N MET A 698 23.56 19.39 -25.88
CA MET A 698 24.46 20.30 -25.15
C MET A 698 25.67 20.65 -26.02
N VAL A 699 25.94 21.94 -26.19
CA VAL A 699 27.19 22.47 -26.76
C VAL A 699 27.93 23.19 -25.65
N ALA A 700 29.17 22.79 -25.39
CA ALA A 700 29.99 23.38 -24.33
C ALA A 700 30.75 24.63 -24.80
N ARG A 701 30.82 25.63 -23.92
CA ARG A 701 31.85 26.67 -23.83
C ARG A 701 32.01 27.08 -22.37
#